data_AF-A0A329SU44-F1
#
_entry.id   AF-A0A329SU44-F1
#
_cell.length_a   1.000
_cell.length_b   1.000
_cell.length_c   1.000
_cell.angle_alpha   90.00
_cell.angle_beta   90.00
_cell.angle_gamma   90.00
#
_symmetry.space_group_name_H-M   'P 1'
#
loop_
_entity.id
_entity.type
_entity.pdbx_description
1 polymer ?
#
loop_
_entity_poly.entity_id
_entity_poly.type
_entity_poly.pdbx_seq_one_letter_code
_entity_poly.pdbx_strand_id
1 'polypeptide(L)'
;MASVPGPPPSTREPGHTGVASVRLRRTSAVKPVEPPKTVATSNQEFGSDGLSRKTGARVNHQGPQLFTFQLPRREQLESNITIAALQENISALTVLNQREKALSASLRQEVAQLTEAIAKLNESRETEKVEKEKNVVHQKQKTVRGGDERLLPDIHNGSMLSASTVALQQHTQMEVSYQRKMLSLENRSLHMTENNKKLLSKIEQLENAQTETIVQLGTLRRHNAHLLTEAENFNSTINSQSALIVGLRSTVQRLNRDEKLVENLRNTFERCQRELESVKKRGQLLQEEHAKLKTSSSQEKEALMSKILDFQQRLQRNDTASGNVTVLEKEIKRLLNEREPLQVELEASTSRCYDLQAHVFQLNKMSEEFVEVKRTMENEIAEIESLLNITRQELEICIRKQRETEERAQKAEAHIASLEGATNLLQTRDEEIETLMQKMLRLEDDVNERDQRYAGLQDEFHKVNTELQGLKQLSQDDTVQALQMARQKAATYEALTLLNEEKQALEEQLRLAQERLEAGRVALHEAKDVNVRLLAELEAHALTNDELRKENKTLLEQQKENITLQEQRKENTTLQEQINNSHDPEKPVAEVATQTIEELISIKTHAQTASDLEKVTSELESIRSEFEELQQSHNELQDTIQNQQETQDQMEVGYKKTVSRERYKSESFQSQLVLLQNENGELSEKVEALYKDLRKEQQLNDAHTLEMMELKQRVLSREAIQLLRKTQDSLEQTVNSLLEAENASESTFTCLQCMQLFTQPMTLAPCGHTYCAACLTKCGSVEVPSSIACKMCESGIKRETECIFPNYALADLTARFIFRQQSLALLTTMCVCLRNNFTQRDPNSSSTGNLTTEA
;
A
#
# COMPACT_ATOMS: atom_id res chain seq x y z
N MET A 1 -40.20 -21.78 22.95
CA MET A 1 -39.26 -22.52 22.09
C MET A 1 -38.26 -21.51 21.50
N ALA A 2 -37.32 -20.92 22.23
CA ALA A 2 -36.50 -21.42 23.34
C ALA A 2 -35.47 -22.48 22.90
N SER A 3 -34.30 -22.00 22.46
CA SER A 3 -33.01 -22.70 22.44
C SER A 3 -31.92 -21.64 22.64
N VAL A 4 -30.96 -21.90 23.52
CA VAL A 4 -29.94 -20.94 24.00
C VAL A 4 -28.56 -21.35 23.45
N PRO A 5 -27.68 -20.41 23.04
CA PRO A 5 -26.35 -20.75 22.53
C PRO A 5 -25.43 -21.36 23.60
N GLY A 6 -24.60 -22.33 23.20
CA GLY A 6 -23.55 -22.92 24.03
C GLY A 6 -22.24 -22.09 24.03
N PRO A 7 -21.35 -22.28 25.02
CA PRO A 7 -20.20 -21.41 25.25
C PRO A 7 -18.94 -21.78 24.42
N PRO A 8 -18.04 -20.81 24.18
CA PRO A 8 -16.72 -21.06 23.58
C PRO A 8 -15.70 -21.60 24.61
N PRO A 9 -14.67 -22.35 24.17
CA PRO A 9 -13.57 -22.77 25.03
C PRO A 9 -12.56 -21.62 25.24
N SER A 10 -12.04 -21.50 26.46
CA SER A 10 -10.94 -20.59 26.82
C SER A 10 -9.61 -21.34 26.86
N THR A 11 -8.54 -20.75 26.30
CA THR A 11 -7.19 -20.83 26.90
C THR A 11 -6.22 -19.76 26.36
N ARG A 12 -5.66 -18.98 27.29
CA ARG A 12 -4.25 -18.54 27.40
C ARG A 12 -3.58 -17.70 26.29
N GLU A 13 -3.13 -16.53 26.71
CA GLU A 13 -1.97 -15.80 26.18
C GLU A 13 -0.67 -16.61 26.26
N PRO A 14 0.40 -16.15 25.57
CA PRO A 14 1.60 -15.84 26.34
C PRO A 14 2.36 -14.56 25.91
N GLY A 15 2.54 -13.65 26.87
CA GLY A 15 3.85 -13.05 27.24
C GLY A 15 4.70 -12.33 26.18
N HIS A 16 4.82 -11.00 26.33
CA HIS A 16 5.87 -10.22 25.68
C HIS A 16 7.29 -10.63 26.12
N THR A 17 8.22 -10.75 25.16
CA THR A 17 9.64 -10.43 25.36
C THR A 17 10.16 -9.64 24.16
N GLY A 18 10.63 -8.42 24.38
CA GLY A 18 11.20 -7.56 23.34
C GLY A 18 12.72 -7.69 23.26
N VAL A 19 13.28 -7.56 22.04
CA VAL A 19 14.72 -7.41 21.80
C VAL A 19 14.94 -6.20 20.90
N ALA A 20 15.79 -5.27 21.33
CA ALA A 20 16.01 -4.00 20.65
C ALA A 20 16.85 -4.14 19.37
N SER A 21 16.53 -3.35 18.34
CA SER A 21 17.38 -3.17 17.15
C SER A 21 18.00 -1.77 17.14
N VAL A 22 19.32 -1.69 17.27
CA VAL A 22 20.08 -0.44 17.39
C VAL A 22 20.20 0.25 16.03
N ARG A 23 19.53 1.40 15.87
CA ARG A 23 19.57 2.21 14.64
C ARG A 23 20.74 3.21 14.67
N LEU A 24 21.91 2.80 14.17
CA LEU A 24 23.09 3.65 14.11
C LEU A 24 22.89 4.88 13.20
N ARG A 25 23.08 6.07 13.76
CA ARG A 25 23.19 7.33 13.00
C ARG A 25 24.49 7.35 12.19
N ARG A 26 24.45 7.92 10.99
CA ARG A 26 25.59 8.66 10.43
C ARG A 26 25.14 10.02 9.92
N THR A 27 25.79 11.05 10.43
CA THR A 27 25.74 12.42 9.92
C THR A 27 26.74 12.60 8.78
N SER A 28 26.43 13.48 7.85
CA SER A 28 27.39 14.39 7.19
C SER A 28 26.61 15.44 6.41
N ALA A 29 27.07 16.68 6.43
CA ALA A 29 26.40 17.81 5.78
C ALA A 29 27.39 18.58 4.88
N VAL A 30 26.92 19.00 3.72
CA VAL A 30 27.53 20.06 2.89
C VAL A 30 26.39 20.97 2.41
N LYS A 31 26.65 22.28 2.32
CA LYS A 31 25.66 23.32 2.01
C LYS A 31 25.66 23.72 0.51
N PRO A 32 24.61 24.42 0.03
CA PRO A 32 24.37 24.65 -1.41
C PRO A 32 25.08 25.87 -1.98
N VAL A 33 25.08 25.97 -3.32
CA VAL A 33 25.38 27.19 -4.11
C VAL A 33 24.31 27.32 -5.21
N GLU A 34 23.94 28.55 -5.54
CA GLU A 34 22.83 28.91 -6.47
C GLU A 34 23.29 29.16 -7.93
N PRO A 35 22.35 29.35 -8.91
CA PRO A 35 22.63 29.20 -10.35
C PRO A 35 23.13 30.49 -11.04
N PRO A 36 23.39 30.44 -12.36
CA PRO A 36 22.47 31.19 -13.24
C PRO A 36 22.19 30.59 -14.65
N LYS A 37 20.92 30.74 -15.06
CA LYS A 37 20.39 31.25 -16.35
C LYS A 37 21.06 30.87 -17.71
N THR A 38 20.21 30.27 -18.57
CA THR A 38 19.98 30.58 -20.01
C THR A 38 21.15 30.61 -21.01
N VAL A 39 20.98 29.88 -22.12
CA VAL A 39 20.70 30.44 -23.46
C VAL A 39 20.06 29.35 -24.33
N ALA A 40 19.24 29.74 -25.31
CA ALA A 40 18.67 28.82 -26.30
C ALA A 40 19.12 29.22 -27.71
N THR A 41 19.45 28.23 -28.54
CA THR A 41 19.64 28.40 -29.99
C THR A 41 19.23 27.13 -30.73
N SER A 42 18.44 27.32 -31.79
CA SER A 42 18.11 26.30 -32.79
C SER A 42 19.17 26.29 -33.89
N ASN A 43 19.41 25.14 -34.55
CA ASN A 43 19.12 25.00 -35.99
C ASN A 43 19.53 23.64 -36.60
N GLN A 44 18.59 23.12 -37.41
CA GLN A 44 18.75 22.47 -38.73
C GLN A 44 19.80 21.36 -38.96
N GLU A 45 19.26 20.18 -39.27
CA GLU A 45 19.43 19.48 -40.56
C GLU A 45 20.70 19.74 -41.40
N PHE A 46 21.46 18.68 -41.67
CA PHE A 46 21.74 18.22 -43.04
C PHE A 46 22.15 16.74 -43.01
N GLY A 47 21.84 15.98 -44.07
CA GLY A 47 22.22 14.56 -44.20
C GLY A 47 22.93 14.25 -45.52
N SER A 48 23.67 13.13 -45.58
CA SER A 48 24.07 12.44 -46.82
C SER A 48 24.76 11.10 -46.52
N ASP A 49 24.82 10.22 -47.51
CA ASP A 49 25.24 8.81 -47.42
C ASP A 49 26.76 8.57 -47.27
N GLY A 50 27.11 7.37 -46.77
CA GLY A 50 28.50 6.93 -46.60
C GLY A 50 28.68 5.41 -46.57
N LEU A 51 28.39 4.71 -47.68
CA LEU A 51 28.55 3.25 -47.81
C LEU A 51 30.01 2.79 -47.73
N SER A 52 30.29 1.77 -46.91
CA SER A 52 31.42 0.85 -47.10
C SER A 52 31.17 -0.54 -46.51
N ARG A 53 31.95 -1.54 -46.97
CA ARG A 53 31.46 -2.93 -47.15
C ARG A 53 32.59 -3.95 -46.95
N LYS A 54 32.21 -5.20 -46.61
CA LYS A 54 33.05 -6.40 -46.34
C LYS A 54 33.59 -6.40 -44.89
N THR A 55 33.87 -7.54 -44.24
CA THR A 55 34.06 -8.93 -44.74
C THR A 55 33.61 -9.98 -43.72
N GLY A 56 33.12 -11.15 -44.15
CA GLY A 56 32.87 -12.32 -43.28
C GLY A 56 31.97 -13.37 -43.93
N ALA A 57 32.30 -14.68 -43.84
CA ALA A 57 31.53 -15.77 -44.43
C ALA A 57 31.78 -17.13 -43.74
N ARG A 58 30.84 -18.08 -43.93
CA ARG A 58 30.72 -19.43 -43.31
C ARG A 58 30.17 -19.40 -41.87
N VAL A 59 29.07 -20.07 -41.46
CA VAL A 59 28.51 -21.42 -41.73
C VAL A 59 29.42 -22.52 -41.12
N ASN A 60 29.01 -23.37 -40.16
CA ASN A 60 27.66 -23.76 -39.71
C ASN A 60 27.58 -24.16 -38.21
N HIS A 61 26.37 -24.58 -37.77
CA HIS A 61 26.01 -25.32 -36.54
C HIS A 61 25.83 -24.56 -35.21
N GLN A 62 24.57 -24.37 -34.83
CA GLN A 62 24.03 -24.81 -33.53
C GLN A 62 22.52 -25.13 -33.65
N GLY A 63 21.93 -25.73 -32.62
CA GLY A 63 20.57 -26.32 -32.64
C GLY A 63 19.41 -25.31 -32.54
N PRO A 64 18.15 -25.78 -32.67
CA PRO A 64 16.98 -24.92 -32.72
C PRO A 64 16.61 -24.34 -31.35
N GLN A 65 16.39 -23.02 -31.30
CA GLN A 65 15.60 -22.38 -30.24
C GLN A 65 14.17 -22.16 -30.74
N LEU A 66 13.20 -22.28 -29.83
CA LEU A 66 11.77 -22.27 -30.11
C LEU A 66 11.11 -20.99 -29.57
N PHE A 67 10.09 -20.53 -30.29
CA PHE A 67 9.03 -19.58 -29.90
C PHE A 67 9.38 -18.40 -28.97
N THR A 68 9.38 -17.19 -29.52
CA THR A 68 9.18 -15.93 -28.77
C THR A 68 7.88 -15.26 -29.22
N PHE A 69 6.85 -15.27 -28.36
CA PHE A 69 5.66 -14.42 -28.53
C PHE A 69 6.00 -12.95 -28.25
N GLN A 70 5.30 -12.03 -28.92
CA GLN A 70 5.30 -10.60 -28.56
C GLN A 70 3.93 -10.22 -27.99
N LEU A 71 3.92 -9.71 -26.75
CA LEU A 71 2.72 -9.25 -26.06
C LEU A 71 2.34 -7.81 -26.45
N PRO A 72 1.07 -7.40 -26.25
CA PRO A 72 0.59 -6.04 -26.49
C PRO A 72 1.39 -4.95 -25.75
N ARG A 73 1.58 -3.79 -26.38
CA ARG A 73 2.45 -2.69 -25.88
C ARG A 73 2.13 -2.16 -24.48
N ARG A 74 0.90 -2.30 -23.96
CA ARG A 74 0.55 -1.85 -22.60
C ARG A 74 1.01 -2.84 -21.54
N GLU A 75 0.67 -4.12 -21.70
CA GLU A 75 1.25 -5.20 -20.90
C GLU A 75 2.78 -5.21 -21.05
N GLN A 76 3.32 -4.89 -22.23
CA GLN A 76 4.76 -4.74 -22.43
C GLN A 76 5.34 -3.56 -21.64
N LEU A 77 4.60 -2.45 -21.43
CA LEU A 77 5.07 -1.33 -20.63
C LEU A 77 5.01 -1.66 -19.12
N GLU A 78 3.92 -2.25 -18.66
CA GLU A 78 3.72 -2.66 -17.26
C GLU A 78 4.66 -3.84 -16.90
N SER A 79 4.92 -4.75 -17.86
CA SER A 79 5.97 -5.77 -17.82
C SER A 79 7.37 -5.15 -17.83
N ASN A 80 7.66 -4.16 -18.68
CA ASN A 80 8.96 -3.48 -18.66
C ASN A 80 9.20 -2.72 -17.33
N ILE A 81 8.17 -2.14 -16.72
CA ILE A 81 8.26 -1.46 -15.42
C ILE A 81 8.49 -2.48 -14.29
N THR A 82 7.77 -3.60 -14.29
CA THR A 82 7.98 -4.67 -13.29
C THR A 82 9.30 -5.42 -13.51
N ILE A 83 9.75 -5.62 -14.75
CA ILE A 83 11.09 -6.13 -15.09
C ILE A 83 12.17 -5.15 -14.66
N ALA A 84 11.99 -3.84 -14.85
CA ALA A 84 12.94 -2.82 -14.37
C ALA A 84 13.02 -2.82 -12.84
N ALA A 85 11.89 -2.86 -12.14
CA ALA A 85 11.86 -2.98 -10.68
C ALA A 85 12.45 -4.31 -10.18
N LEU A 86 12.27 -5.41 -10.91
CA LEU A 86 12.92 -6.70 -10.59
C LEU A 86 14.43 -6.65 -10.89
N GLN A 87 14.88 -5.97 -11.94
CA GLN A 87 16.30 -5.76 -12.25
C GLN A 87 16.98 -4.86 -11.22
N GLU A 88 16.28 -3.82 -10.72
CA GLU A 88 16.74 -2.98 -9.62
C GLU A 88 16.84 -3.79 -8.32
N ASN A 89 15.80 -4.57 -7.98
CA ASN A 89 15.83 -5.46 -6.81
C ASN A 89 16.93 -6.54 -6.92
N ILE A 90 17.13 -7.15 -8.09
CA ILE A 90 18.24 -8.10 -8.35
C ILE A 90 19.59 -7.39 -8.22
N SER A 91 19.71 -6.14 -8.66
CA SER A 91 20.93 -5.34 -8.49
C SER A 91 21.19 -5.03 -7.01
N ALA A 92 20.17 -4.62 -6.26
CA ALA A 92 20.25 -4.38 -4.82
C ALA A 92 20.61 -5.65 -4.03
N LEU A 93 19.97 -6.78 -4.36
CA LEU A 93 20.31 -8.11 -3.80
C LEU A 93 21.72 -8.55 -4.18
N THR A 94 22.19 -8.23 -5.40
CA THR A 94 23.58 -8.50 -5.81
C THR A 94 24.58 -7.68 -5.01
N VAL A 95 24.30 -6.39 -4.77
CA VAL A 95 25.13 -5.52 -3.92
C VAL A 95 25.11 -5.99 -2.46
N LEU A 96 23.96 -6.42 -1.94
CA LEU A 96 23.85 -7.02 -0.61
C LEU A 96 24.65 -8.33 -0.51
N ASN A 97 24.55 -9.22 -1.50
CA ASN A 97 25.30 -10.47 -1.57
C ASN A 97 26.81 -10.24 -1.70
N GLN A 98 27.24 -9.23 -2.45
CA GLN A 98 28.64 -8.79 -2.51
C GLN A 98 29.12 -8.26 -1.16
N ARG A 99 28.30 -7.45 -0.47
CA ARG A 99 28.60 -6.93 0.87
C ARG A 99 28.67 -8.05 1.92
N GLU A 100 27.77 -9.03 1.85
CA GLU A 100 27.76 -10.22 2.71
C GLU A 100 28.98 -11.11 2.44
N LYS A 101 29.39 -11.29 1.18
CA LYS A 101 30.65 -11.96 0.81
C LYS A 101 31.88 -11.22 1.32
N ALA A 102 31.91 -9.89 1.21
CA ALA A 102 33.00 -9.07 1.74
C ALA A 102 33.08 -9.15 3.28
N LEU A 103 31.94 -9.09 3.97
CA LEU A 103 31.86 -9.23 5.42
C LEU A 103 32.24 -10.65 5.86
N SER A 104 31.82 -11.68 5.13
CA SER A 104 32.23 -13.08 5.34
C SER A 104 33.73 -13.30 5.10
N ALA A 105 34.33 -12.61 4.12
CA ALA A 105 35.77 -12.65 3.90
C ALA A 105 36.54 -11.96 5.03
N SER A 106 36.05 -10.80 5.49
CA SER A 106 36.60 -10.09 6.66
C SER A 106 36.53 -10.94 7.92
N LEU A 107 35.39 -11.60 8.18
CA LEU A 107 35.20 -12.47 9.34
C LEU A 107 36.12 -13.71 9.28
N ARG A 108 36.34 -14.29 8.09
CA ARG A 108 37.32 -15.37 7.88
C ARG A 108 38.75 -14.90 8.12
N GLN A 109 39.09 -13.67 7.71
CA GLN A 109 40.41 -13.07 7.97
C GLN A 109 40.62 -12.81 9.47
N GLU A 110 39.61 -12.30 10.17
CA GLU A 110 39.64 -12.06 11.62
C GLU A 110 39.75 -13.37 12.41
N VAL A 111 38.99 -14.41 12.03
CA VAL A 111 39.12 -15.76 12.60
C VAL A 111 40.51 -16.35 12.32
N ALA A 112 41.10 -16.13 11.14
CA ALA A 112 42.45 -16.57 10.83
C ALA A 112 43.50 -15.85 11.71
N GLN A 113 43.38 -14.53 11.89
CA GLN A 113 44.24 -13.74 12.78
C GLN A 113 44.12 -14.16 14.25
N LEU A 114 42.90 -14.44 14.73
CA LEU A 114 42.68 -14.98 16.08
C LEU A 114 43.29 -16.38 16.23
N THR A 115 43.18 -17.23 15.20
CA THR A 115 43.81 -18.57 15.18
C THR A 115 45.33 -18.47 15.22
N GLU A 116 45.93 -17.54 14.47
CA GLU A 116 47.38 -17.27 14.47
C GLU A 116 47.85 -16.70 15.82
N ALA A 117 47.06 -15.81 16.44
CA ALA A 117 47.35 -15.28 17.78
C ALA A 117 47.28 -16.38 18.86
N ILE A 118 46.30 -17.29 18.78
CA ILE A 118 46.20 -18.45 19.67
C ILE A 118 47.38 -19.41 19.44
N ALA A 119 47.82 -19.62 18.19
CA ALA A 119 49.01 -20.42 17.89
C ALA A 119 50.26 -19.81 18.55
N LYS A 120 50.49 -18.50 18.39
CA LYS A 120 51.62 -17.79 19.02
C LYS A 120 51.58 -17.79 20.55
N LEU A 121 50.39 -17.69 21.15
CA LEU A 121 50.21 -17.81 22.61
C LEU A 121 50.43 -19.24 23.13
N ASN A 122 50.20 -20.25 22.30
CA ASN A 122 50.55 -21.64 22.63
C ASN A 122 52.06 -21.86 22.46
N GLU A 123 52.69 -21.35 21.40
CA GLU A 123 54.15 -21.38 21.25
C GLU A 123 54.85 -20.67 22.42
N SER A 124 54.39 -19.49 22.84
CA SER A 124 54.96 -18.77 23.99
C SER A 124 54.72 -19.50 25.32
N ARG A 125 53.62 -20.28 25.44
CA ARG A 125 53.38 -21.15 26.60
C ARG A 125 54.30 -22.38 26.60
N GLU A 126 54.57 -22.98 25.45
CA GLU A 126 55.52 -24.10 25.38
C GLU A 126 56.97 -23.62 25.56
N THR A 127 57.37 -22.44 25.08
CA THR A 127 58.68 -21.87 25.43
C THR A 127 58.78 -21.51 26.91
N GLU A 128 57.76 -20.90 27.51
CA GLU A 128 57.70 -20.68 28.96
C GLU A 128 57.79 -21.99 29.77
N LYS A 129 57.15 -23.08 29.31
CA LYS A 129 57.29 -24.40 29.92
C LYS A 129 58.72 -24.92 29.81
N VAL A 130 59.33 -24.86 28.62
CA VAL A 130 60.71 -25.31 28.39
C VAL A 130 61.71 -24.48 29.21
N GLU A 131 61.48 -23.18 29.40
CA GLU A 131 62.28 -22.37 30.34
C GLU A 131 62.05 -22.76 31.80
N LYS A 132 60.80 -23.01 32.22
CA LYS A 132 60.48 -23.46 33.58
C LYS A 132 61.07 -24.83 33.87
N GLU A 133 61.08 -25.76 32.91
CA GLU A 133 61.74 -27.05 33.03
C GLU A 133 63.27 -26.93 33.08
N LYS A 134 63.89 -26.09 32.24
CA LYS A 134 65.34 -25.78 32.32
C LYS A 134 65.71 -25.17 33.68
N ASN A 135 64.91 -24.24 34.20
CA ASN A 135 65.11 -23.65 35.51
C ASN A 135 64.93 -24.67 36.65
N VAL A 136 63.96 -25.59 36.55
CA VAL A 136 63.80 -26.72 37.49
C VAL A 136 64.98 -27.69 37.42
N VAL A 137 65.57 -27.92 36.24
CA VAL A 137 66.79 -28.74 36.09
C VAL A 137 68.00 -28.06 36.76
N HIS A 138 68.19 -26.75 36.58
CA HIS A 138 69.26 -26.02 37.27
C HIS A 138 69.03 -25.92 38.80
N GLN A 139 67.79 -25.80 39.26
CA GLN A 139 67.50 -25.72 40.69
C GLN A 139 67.53 -27.09 41.40
N LYS A 140 67.41 -28.21 40.67
CA LYS A 140 67.59 -29.58 41.20
C LYS A 140 69.03 -30.07 41.26
N GLN A 141 70.03 -29.25 40.86
CA GLN A 141 71.44 -29.66 40.87
C GLN A 141 72.26 -29.14 42.06
N LYS A 142 71.63 -28.80 43.21
CA LYS A 142 72.38 -28.37 44.40
C LYS A 142 71.79 -28.73 45.79
N THR A 143 71.18 -29.91 45.95
CA THR A 143 71.04 -30.56 47.28
C THR A 143 70.84 -32.09 47.16
N VAL A 144 71.27 -32.82 48.20
CA VAL A 144 71.15 -34.29 48.43
C VAL A 144 72.35 -35.17 48.00
N ARG A 145 73.42 -35.09 48.80
CA ARG A 145 73.92 -36.20 49.66
C ARG A 145 74.09 -35.55 51.07
N GLY A 146 73.80 -36.16 52.21
CA GLY A 146 74.15 -37.52 52.65
C GLY A 146 75.56 -37.47 53.28
N GLY A 147 75.75 -37.71 54.59
CA GLY A 147 74.81 -37.99 55.67
C GLY A 147 75.56 -38.36 56.97
N ASP A 148 74.81 -38.50 58.07
CA ASP A 148 75.23 -39.06 59.37
C ASP A 148 76.29 -38.33 60.26
N GLU A 149 76.38 -38.84 61.49
CA GLU A 149 77.35 -38.62 62.58
C GLU A 149 77.43 -37.26 63.33
N ARG A 150 76.66 -37.22 64.44
CA ARG A 150 77.09 -36.93 65.84
C ARG A 150 78.18 -35.86 66.10
N LEU A 151 77.87 -34.90 66.99
CA LEU A 151 78.54 -34.70 68.29
C LEU A 151 77.86 -33.59 69.14
N LEU A 152 77.94 -33.72 70.47
CA LEU A 152 77.60 -32.70 71.50
C LEU A 152 78.92 -32.19 72.11
N PRO A 153 79.02 -30.94 72.62
CA PRO A 153 78.58 -30.64 74.00
C PRO A 153 78.04 -29.22 74.27
N ASP A 154 77.51 -29.03 75.49
CA ASP A 154 77.07 -27.75 76.08
C ASP A 154 78.21 -26.79 76.46
N ILE A 155 77.90 -25.47 76.50
CA ILE A 155 78.29 -24.56 77.62
C ILE A 155 77.10 -23.63 77.95
N HIS A 156 77.00 -23.22 79.23
CA HIS A 156 75.88 -22.53 79.89
C HIS A 156 75.83 -20.98 79.75
N ASN A 157 74.72 -20.42 80.26
CA ASN A 157 74.42 -19.00 80.59
C ASN A 157 74.03 -18.08 79.41
N GLY A 158 73.01 -17.21 79.51
CA GLY A 158 72.02 -17.04 80.58
C GLY A 158 71.19 -15.74 80.42
N SER A 159 70.00 -15.67 81.04
CA SER A 159 69.00 -14.56 80.97
C SER A 159 68.12 -14.53 79.69
N MET A 160 67.13 -13.63 79.67
CA MET A 160 66.12 -13.38 78.61
C MET A 160 64.98 -14.41 78.41
N LEU A 161 64.49 -15.02 79.49
CA LEU A 161 63.34 -15.96 79.47
C LEU A 161 61.95 -15.35 79.15
N SER A 162 61.84 -14.06 78.83
CA SER A 162 60.58 -13.35 78.57
C SER A 162 60.30 -13.04 77.09
N ALA A 163 61.32 -13.04 76.22
CA ALA A 163 61.15 -12.67 74.81
C ALA A 163 60.72 -13.85 73.92
N SER A 164 61.24 -15.06 74.20
CA SER A 164 61.01 -16.25 73.36
C SER A 164 59.55 -16.72 73.36
N THR A 165 58.86 -16.63 74.49
CA THR A 165 57.45 -17.01 74.63
C THR A 165 56.52 -16.10 73.83
N VAL A 166 56.76 -14.78 73.83
CA VAL A 166 55.96 -13.81 73.04
C VAL A 166 56.15 -14.05 71.54
N ALA A 167 57.38 -14.29 71.09
CA ALA A 167 57.66 -14.60 69.68
C ALA A 167 56.97 -15.89 69.21
N LEU A 168 57.01 -16.96 70.02
CA LEU A 168 56.34 -18.23 69.73
C LEU A 168 54.80 -18.09 69.72
N GLN A 169 54.24 -17.27 70.61
CA GLN A 169 52.82 -16.97 70.68
C GLN A 169 52.34 -16.13 69.48
N GLN A 170 53.15 -15.20 68.98
CA GLN A 170 52.87 -14.45 67.75
C GLN A 170 52.97 -15.34 66.50
N HIS A 171 53.96 -16.24 66.42
CA HIS A 171 54.07 -17.19 65.31
C HIS A 171 52.85 -18.10 65.22
N THR A 172 52.45 -18.71 66.34
CA THR A 172 51.27 -19.61 66.38
C THR A 172 49.96 -18.88 66.08
N GLN A 173 49.79 -17.61 66.50
CA GLN A 173 48.64 -16.81 66.07
C GLN A 173 48.66 -16.51 64.55
N MET A 174 49.83 -16.19 63.98
CA MET A 174 49.98 -15.95 62.55
C MET A 174 49.68 -17.21 61.73
N GLU A 175 50.14 -18.36 62.20
CA GLU A 175 49.94 -19.67 61.57
C GLU A 175 48.47 -20.11 61.61
N VAL A 176 47.78 -19.96 62.75
CA VAL A 176 46.33 -20.18 62.86
C VAL A 176 45.54 -19.22 61.96
N SER A 177 45.98 -17.95 61.83
CA SER A 177 45.39 -16.98 60.91
C SER A 177 45.55 -17.41 59.45
N TYR A 178 46.75 -17.88 59.07
CA TYR A 178 47.03 -18.40 57.73
C TYR A 178 46.21 -19.65 57.41
N GLN A 179 46.12 -20.62 58.34
CA GLN A 179 45.31 -21.84 58.20
C GLN A 179 43.81 -21.50 58.04
N ARG A 180 43.26 -20.57 58.83
CA ARG A 180 41.88 -20.08 58.64
C ARG A 180 41.67 -19.43 57.27
N LYS A 181 42.66 -18.70 56.76
CA LYS A 181 42.59 -18.05 55.44
C LYS A 181 42.69 -19.07 54.30
N MET A 182 43.50 -20.11 54.43
CA MET A 182 43.55 -21.25 53.52
C MET A 182 42.20 -21.98 53.49
N LEU A 183 41.67 -22.39 54.64
CA LEU A 183 40.35 -23.04 54.73
C LEU A 183 39.22 -22.16 54.16
N SER A 184 39.29 -20.84 54.32
CA SER A 184 38.33 -19.91 53.69
C SER A 184 38.43 -19.90 52.17
N LEU A 185 39.64 -19.93 51.61
CA LEU A 185 39.89 -20.02 50.17
C LEU A 185 39.48 -21.38 49.59
N GLU A 186 39.74 -22.48 50.30
CA GLU A 186 39.33 -23.84 49.92
C GLU A 186 37.81 -23.98 49.90
N ASN A 187 37.11 -23.51 50.93
CA ASN A 187 35.65 -23.49 50.95
C ASN A 187 35.06 -22.61 49.83
N ARG A 188 35.68 -21.46 49.53
CA ARG A 188 35.28 -20.61 48.40
C ARG A 188 35.54 -21.28 47.04
N SER A 189 36.63 -22.03 46.92
CA SER A 189 36.96 -22.82 45.73
C SER A 189 35.94 -23.94 45.53
N LEU A 190 35.62 -24.72 46.57
CA LEU A 190 34.57 -25.73 46.56
C LEU A 190 33.22 -25.15 46.13
N HIS A 191 32.79 -24.04 46.73
CA HIS A 191 31.54 -23.38 46.35
C HIS A 191 31.55 -22.90 44.89
N MET A 192 32.68 -22.44 44.35
CA MET A 192 32.82 -22.12 42.93
C MET A 192 32.74 -23.36 42.03
N THR A 193 33.37 -24.48 42.41
CA THR A 193 33.28 -25.72 41.62
C THR A 193 31.87 -26.31 41.61
N GLU A 194 31.16 -26.24 42.74
CA GLU A 194 29.77 -26.70 42.86
C GLU A 194 28.79 -25.78 42.09
N ASN A 195 29.03 -24.46 42.08
CA ASN A 195 28.30 -23.54 41.21
C ASN A 195 28.57 -23.81 39.71
N ASN A 196 29.83 -24.03 39.32
CA ASN A 196 30.18 -24.35 37.94
C ASN A 196 29.56 -25.67 37.48
N LYS A 197 29.52 -26.68 38.35
CA LYS A 197 28.85 -27.97 38.10
C LYS A 197 27.33 -27.79 37.87
N LYS A 198 26.67 -26.96 38.68
CA LYS A 198 25.26 -26.57 38.48
C LYS A 198 25.03 -25.80 37.19
N LEU A 199 25.97 -24.92 36.82
CA LEU A 199 25.93 -24.17 35.56
C LEU A 199 26.04 -25.12 34.34
N LEU A 200 27.00 -26.05 34.36
CA LEU A 200 27.21 -27.04 33.31
C LEU A 200 25.98 -27.94 33.12
N SER A 201 25.41 -28.47 34.21
CA SER A 201 24.19 -29.28 34.13
C SER A 201 23.00 -28.49 33.58
N LYS A 202 22.94 -27.17 33.82
CA LYS A 202 21.90 -26.31 33.24
C LYS A 202 22.15 -25.97 31.76
N ILE A 203 23.41 -25.91 31.33
CA ILE A 203 23.77 -25.80 29.90
C ILE A 203 23.38 -27.09 29.17
N GLU A 204 23.74 -28.26 29.70
CA GLU A 204 23.36 -29.58 29.18
C GLU A 204 21.83 -29.74 29.06
N GLN A 205 21.05 -29.26 30.03
CA GLN A 205 19.58 -29.23 29.94
C GLN A 205 19.05 -28.34 28.80
N LEU A 206 19.68 -27.17 28.57
CA LEU A 206 19.31 -26.26 27.48
C LEU A 206 19.71 -26.82 26.10
N GLU A 207 20.87 -27.46 25.99
CA GLU A 207 21.33 -28.15 24.77
C GLU A 207 20.38 -29.30 24.41
N ASN A 208 19.98 -30.13 25.38
CA ASN A 208 19.00 -31.19 25.17
C ASN A 208 17.65 -30.63 24.68
N ALA A 209 17.11 -29.60 25.33
CA ALA A 209 15.87 -28.93 24.89
C ALA A 209 16.00 -28.28 23.48
N GLN A 210 17.19 -27.78 23.13
CA GLN A 210 17.47 -27.28 21.79
C GLN A 210 17.48 -28.41 20.75
N THR A 211 18.04 -29.58 21.07
CA THR A 211 17.97 -30.74 20.14
C THR A 211 16.55 -31.24 19.95
N GLU A 212 15.73 -31.30 21.01
CA GLU A 212 14.33 -31.72 20.91
C GLU A 212 13.50 -30.77 20.04
N THR A 213 13.63 -29.45 20.26
CA THR A 213 12.93 -28.45 19.44
C THR A 213 13.40 -28.45 17.98
N ILE A 214 14.67 -28.74 17.69
CA ILE A 214 15.17 -28.97 16.32
C ILE A 214 14.53 -30.22 15.69
N VAL A 215 14.36 -31.31 16.43
CA VAL A 215 13.68 -32.54 15.96
C VAL A 215 12.20 -32.27 15.66
N GLN A 216 11.50 -31.54 16.54
CA GLN A 216 10.10 -31.13 16.35
C GLN A 216 9.94 -30.18 15.14
N LEU A 217 10.86 -29.24 14.93
CA LEU A 217 10.89 -28.41 13.72
C LEU A 217 11.12 -29.28 12.45
N GLY A 218 11.93 -30.33 12.57
CA GLY A 218 12.21 -31.30 11.52
C GLY A 218 11.06 -32.26 11.19
N THR A 219 10.14 -32.55 12.12
CA THR A 219 8.88 -33.26 11.81
C THR A 219 7.86 -32.33 11.16
N LEU A 220 7.68 -31.11 11.69
CA LEU A 220 6.77 -30.11 11.10
C LEU A 220 7.15 -29.76 9.65
N ARG A 221 8.44 -29.58 9.35
CA ARG A 221 8.91 -29.34 7.97
C ARG A 221 8.57 -30.51 7.02
N ARG A 222 8.66 -31.76 7.47
CA ARG A 222 8.26 -32.93 6.67
C ARG A 222 6.75 -33.01 6.47
N HIS A 223 5.96 -32.65 7.48
CA HIS A 223 4.50 -32.62 7.34
C HIS A 223 4.04 -31.53 6.36
N ASN A 224 4.62 -30.32 6.44
CA ASN A 224 4.34 -29.26 5.46
C ASN A 224 4.77 -29.64 4.03
N ALA A 225 5.87 -30.37 3.86
CA ALA A 225 6.27 -30.90 2.56
C ALA A 225 5.26 -31.93 2.00
N HIS A 226 4.71 -32.80 2.86
CA HIS A 226 3.65 -33.74 2.49
C HIS A 226 2.38 -33.00 2.03
N LEU A 227 1.91 -32.04 2.83
CA LEU A 227 0.73 -31.22 2.54
C LEU A 227 0.89 -30.41 1.22
N LEU A 228 2.10 -29.94 0.91
CA LEU A 228 2.41 -29.33 -0.39
C LEU A 228 2.24 -30.33 -1.54
N THR A 229 2.82 -31.53 -1.43
CA THR A 229 2.65 -32.56 -2.48
C THR A 229 1.21 -33.06 -2.62
N GLU A 230 0.42 -33.08 -1.54
CA GLU A 230 -1.02 -33.35 -1.61
C GLU A 230 -1.77 -32.22 -2.32
N ALA A 231 -1.47 -30.95 -2.00
CA ALA A 231 -2.04 -29.79 -2.68
C ALA A 231 -1.70 -29.77 -4.19
N GLU A 232 -0.47 -30.13 -4.58
CA GLU A 232 -0.06 -30.28 -5.98
C GLU A 232 -0.85 -31.39 -6.70
N ASN A 233 -1.06 -32.54 -6.04
CA ASN A 233 -1.87 -33.65 -6.57
C ASN A 233 -3.36 -33.27 -6.71
N PHE A 234 -3.93 -32.53 -5.75
CA PHE A 234 -5.29 -31.99 -5.87
C PHE A 234 -5.38 -30.97 -7.00
N ASN A 235 -4.39 -30.07 -7.14
CA ASN A 235 -4.37 -29.08 -8.22
C ASN A 235 -4.27 -29.75 -9.61
N SER A 236 -3.43 -30.79 -9.74
CA SER A 236 -3.37 -31.64 -10.95
C SER A 236 -4.73 -32.29 -11.26
N THR A 237 -5.44 -32.79 -10.24
CA THR A 237 -6.78 -33.36 -10.36
C THR A 237 -7.83 -32.32 -10.80
N ILE A 238 -7.78 -31.11 -10.23
CA ILE A 238 -8.67 -29.99 -10.59
C ILE A 238 -8.42 -29.54 -12.03
N ASN A 239 -7.16 -29.47 -12.48
CA ASN A 239 -6.81 -29.13 -13.86
C ASN A 239 -7.31 -30.20 -14.85
N SER A 240 -7.16 -31.49 -14.51
CA SER A 240 -7.73 -32.61 -15.26
C SER A 240 -9.25 -32.52 -15.41
N GLN A 241 -9.97 -32.30 -14.31
CA GLN A 241 -11.43 -32.13 -14.31
C GLN A 241 -11.87 -30.89 -15.10
N SER A 242 -11.13 -29.78 -14.98
CA SER A 242 -11.42 -28.53 -15.69
C SER A 242 -11.27 -28.70 -17.21
N ALA A 243 -10.22 -29.38 -17.68
CA ALA A 243 -10.05 -29.71 -19.09
C ALA A 243 -11.19 -30.60 -19.62
N LEU A 244 -11.67 -31.55 -18.81
CA LEU A 244 -12.82 -32.41 -19.14
C LEU A 244 -14.12 -31.60 -19.24
N ILE A 245 -14.37 -30.67 -18.31
CA ILE A 245 -15.51 -29.73 -18.35
C ILE A 245 -15.45 -28.82 -19.58
N VAL A 246 -14.28 -28.32 -19.97
CA VAL A 246 -14.10 -27.54 -21.21
C VAL A 246 -14.44 -28.39 -22.44
N GLY A 247 -13.92 -29.63 -22.53
CA GLY A 247 -14.23 -30.54 -23.63
C GLY A 247 -15.73 -30.89 -23.75
N LEU A 248 -16.42 -31.01 -22.61
CA LEU A 248 -17.87 -31.17 -22.55
C LEU A 248 -18.60 -29.90 -23.03
N ARG A 249 -18.20 -28.70 -22.56
CA ARG A 249 -18.77 -27.41 -23.02
C ARG A 249 -18.60 -27.23 -24.54
N SER A 250 -17.43 -27.50 -25.10
CA SER A 250 -17.20 -27.44 -26.55
C SER A 250 -18.06 -28.46 -27.32
N THR A 251 -18.32 -29.63 -26.73
CA THR A 251 -19.20 -30.65 -27.34
C THR A 251 -20.67 -30.23 -27.30
N VAL A 252 -21.15 -29.66 -26.19
CA VAL A 252 -22.51 -29.08 -26.10
C VAL A 252 -22.69 -27.91 -27.07
N GLN A 253 -21.69 -27.02 -27.19
CA GLN A 253 -21.73 -25.94 -28.18
C GLN A 253 -21.76 -26.44 -29.63
N ARG A 254 -21.07 -27.55 -29.94
CA ARG A 254 -21.16 -28.22 -31.25
C ARG A 254 -22.56 -28.75 -31.48
N LEU A 255 -23.10 -29.54 -30.56
CA LEU A 255 -24.46 -30.09 -30.66
C LEU A 255 -25.53 -29.00 -30.83
N ASN A 256 -25.40 -27.84 -30.16
CA ASN A 256 -26.32 -26.71 -30.33
C ASN A 256 -26.16 -25.98 -31.70
N ARG A 257 -24.98 -26.04 -32.33
CA ARG A 257 -24.80 -25.61 -33.73
C ARG A 257 -25.44 -26.62 -34.69
N ASP A 258 -25.25 -27.91 -34.44
CA ASP A 258 -25.80 -28.99 -35.25
C ASP A 258 -27.34 -29.01 -35.18
N GLU A 259 -27.93 -28.76 -34.01
CA GLU A 259 -29.36 -28.53 -33.77
C GLU A 259 -29.90 -27.36 -34.62
N LYS A 260 -29.19 -26.22 -34.66
CA LYS A 260 -29.53 -25.07 -35.51
C LYS A 260 -29.39 -25.36 -37.01
N LEU A 261 -28.44 -26.21 -37.40
CA LEU A 261 -28.33 -26.68 -38.79
C LEU A 261 -29.50 -27.61 -39.16
N VAL A 262 -29.92 -28.50 -38.27
CA VAL A 262 -31.10 -29.36 -38.45
C VAL A 262 -32.38 -28.53 -38.58
N GLU A 263 -32.57 -27.51 -37.73
CA GLU A 263 -33.74 -26.63 -37.82
C GLU A 263 -33.72 -25.75 -39.08
N ASN A 264 -32.55 -25.30 -39.56
CA ASN A 264 -32.43 -24.65 -40.87
C ASN A 264 -32.75 -25.60 -42.06
N LEU A 265 -32.33 -26.87 -41.97
CA LEU A 265 -32.67 -27.90 -42.96
C LEU A 265 -34.16 -28.24 -42.94
N ARG A 266 -34.79 -28.22 -41.76
CA ARG A 266 -36.24 -28.36 -41.61
C ARG A 266 -37.00 -27.20 -42.25
N ASN A 267 -36.63 -25.96 -41.94
CA ASN A 267 -37.28 -24.76 -42.50
C ASN A 267 -37.15 -24.69 -44.04
N THR A 268 -36.02 -25.16 -44.59
CA THR A 268 -35.86 -25.29 -46.05
C THR A 268 -36.66 -26.46 -46.63
N PHE A 269 -36.76 -27.61 -45.94
CA PHE A 269 -37.65 -28.70 -46.35
C PHE A 269 -39.13 -28.28 -46.36
N GLU A 270 -39.62 -27.62 -45.30
CA GLU A 270 -40.99 -27.10 -45.22
C GLU A 270 -41.29 -25.99 -46.25
N ARG A 271 -40.26 -25.28 -46.73
CA ARG A 271 -40.37 -24.40 -47.90
C ARG A 271 -40.51 -25.19 -49.19
N CYS A 272 -39.61 -26.15 -49.46
CA CYS A 272 -39.65 -26.97 -50.67
C CYS A 272 -40.93 -27.82 -50.75
N GLN A 273 -41.50 -28.24 -49.63
CA GLN A 273 -42.81 -28.92 -49.60
C GLN A 273 -43.94 -28.01 -50.07
N ARG A 274 -44.02 -26.76 -49.59
CA ARG A 274 -45.01 -25.77 -50.04
C ARG A 274 -44.85 -25.42 -51.53
N GLU A 275 -43.61 -25.32 -52.00
CA GLU A 275 -43.30 -25.11 -53.42
C GLU A 275 -43.74 -26.32 -54.28
N LEU A 276 -43.51 -27.55 -53.81
CA LEU A 276 -43.99 -28.78 -54.46
C LEU A 276 -45.52 -28.90 -54.48
N GLU A 277 -46.21 -28.50 -53.42
CA GLU A 277 -47.68 -28.47 -53.36
C GLU A 277 -48.27 -27.43 -54.33
N SER A 278 -47.64 -26.26 -54.46
CA SER A 278 -47.96 -25.26 -55.47
C SER A 278 -47.77 -25.79 -56.90
N VAL A 279 -46.68 -26.50 -57.17
CA VAL A 279 -46.42 -27.16 -58.45
C VAL A 279 -47.46 -28.26 -58.74
N LYS A 280 -47.83 -29.08 -57.76
CA LYS A 280 -48.91 -30.08 -57.91
C LYS A 280 -50.24 -29.44 -58.28
N LYS A 281 -50.63 -28.35 -57.61
CA LYS A 281 -51.86 -27.60 -57.89
C LYS A 281 -51.84 -26.97 -59.30
N ARG A 282 -50.70 -26.43 -59.73
CA ARG A 282 -50.51 -25.94 -61.11
C ARG A 282 -50.61 -27.09 -62.14
N GLY A 283 -50.05 -28.26 -61.82
CA GLY A 283 -50.16 -29.46 -62.65
C GLY A 283 -51.61 -29.94 -62.83
N GLN A 284 -52.41 -29.94 -61.75
CA GLN A 284 -53.84 -30.26 -61.81
C GLN A 284 -54.61 -29.30 -62.73
N LEU A 285 -54.41 -27.98 -62.55
CA LEU A 285 -55.04 -26.96 -63.40
C LEU A 285 -54.65 -27.12 -64.89
N LEU A 286 -53.38 -27.39 -65.18
CA LEU A 286 -52.93 -27.65 -66.56
C LEU A 286 -53.53 -28.95 -67.14
N GLN A 287 -53.75 -29.96 -66.31
CA GLN A 287 -54.37 -31.22 -66.72
C GLN A 287 -55.88 -31.06 -66.97
N GLU A 288 -56.56 -30.21 -66.20
CA GLU A 288 -57.95 -29.79 -66.43
C GLU A 288 -58.09 -28.97 -67.73
N GLU A 289 -57.24 -27.98 -67.96
CA GLU A 289 -57.24 -27.20 -69.21
C GLU A 289 -56.92 -28.08 -70.43
N HIS A 290 -55.95 -28.99 -70.33
CA HIS A 290 -55.67 -29.96 -71.39
C HIS A 290 -56.87 -30.91 -71.63
N ALA A 291 -57.63 -31.27 -70.60
CA ALA A 291 -58.85 -32.06 -70.77
C ALA A 291 -59.95 -31.25 -71.50
N LYS A 292 -60.17 -29.98 -71.13
CA LYS A 292 -61.10 -29.06 -71.81
C LYS A 292 -60.74 -28.89 -73.28
N LEU A 293 -59.47 -28.61 -73.58
CA LEU A 293 -58.96 -28.40 -74.93
C LEU A 293 -58.98 -29.69 -75.77
N LYS A 294 -58.81 -30.87 -75.15
CA LYS A 294 -59.04 -32.15 -75.80
C LYS A 294 -60.52 -32.36 -76.13
N THR A 295 -61.46 -31.94 -75.27
CA THR A 295 -62.89 -32.01 -75.57
C THR A 295 -63.32 -31.03 -76.66
N SER A 296 -62.84 -29.77 -76.68
CA SER A 296 -63.15 -28.84 -77.77
C SER A 296 -62.58 -29.34 -79.10
N SER A 297 -61.32 -29.79 -79.13
CA SER A 297 -60.72 -30.36 -80.35
C SER A 297 -61.44 -31.62 -80.83
N SER A 298 -62.11 -32.38 -79.95
CA SER A 298 -62.97 -33.50 -80.34
C SER A 298 -64.27 -33.00 -80.98
N GLN A 299 -64.93 -32.01 -80.38
CA GLN A 299 -66.16 -31.40 -80.89
C GLN A 299 -65.91 -30.67 -82.23
N GLU A 300 -64.78 -29.98 -82.39
CA GLU A 300 -64.33 -29.37 -83.64
C GLU A 300 -64.12 -30.42 -84.74
N LYS A 301 -63.50 -31.57 -84.41
CA LYS A 301 -63.32 -32.68 -85.35
C LYS A 301 -64.63 -33.36 -85.71
N GLU A 302 -65.57 -33.49 -84.78
CA GLU A 302 -66.91 -34.03 -85.02
C GLU A 302 -67.76 -33.08 -85.87
N ALA A 303 -67.68 -31.77 -85.63
CA ALA A 303 -68.27 -30.74 -86.47
C ALA A 303 -67.64 -30.69 -87.87
N LEU A 304 -66.32 -30.89 -87.99
CA LEU A 304 -65.62 -30.97 -89.27
C LEU A 304 -65.98 -32.25 -90.04
N MET A 305 -66.02 -33.41 -89.37
CA MET A 305 -66.53 -34.68 -89.92
C MET A 305 -67.98 -34.53 -90.41
N SER A 306 -68.83 -33.88 -89.62
CA SER A 306 -70.22 -33.58 -90.01
C SER A 306 -70.26 -32.71 -91.27
N LYS A 307 -69.46 -31.64 -91.34
CA LYS A 307 -69.32 -30.78 -92.54
C LYS A 307 -68.78 -31.55 -93.75
N ILE A 308 -67.85 -32.50 -93.57
CA ILE A 308 -67.28 -33.34 -94.64
C ILE A 308 -68.31 -34.35 -95.16
N LEU A 309 -69.09 -34.98 -94.29
CA LEU A 309 -70.20 -35.87 -94.67
C LEU A 309 -71.28 -35.08 -95.40
N ASP A 310 -71.62 -33.88 -94.93
CA ASP A 310 -72.56 -32.98 -95.60
C ASP A 310 -72.02 -32.54 -96.98
N PHE A 311 -70.71 -32.31 -97.11
CA PHE A 311 -70.04 -32.01 -98.38
C PHE A 311 -70.04 -33.20 -99.34
N GLN A 312 -69.77 -34.42 -98.87
CA GLN A 312 -69.91 -35.65 -99.67
C GLN A 312 -71.36 -35.86 -100.13
N GLN A 313 -72.35 -35.59 -99.26
CA GLN A 313 -73.77 -35.68 -99.60
C GLN A 313 -74.23 -34.54 -100.53
N ARG A 314 -73.46 -33.45 -100.67
CA ARG A 314 -73.66 -32.41 -101.70
C ARG A 314 -72.98 -32.79 -103.02
N LEU A 315 -71.79 -33.38 -102.98
CA LEU A 315 -71.09 -33.91 -104.16
C LEU A 315 -71.89 -35.01 -104.86
N GLN A 316 -72.44 -35.97 -104.11
CA GLN A 316 -73.32 -37.03 -104.64
C GLN A 316 -74.65 -36.53 -105.27
N ARG A 317 -74.97 -35.23 -105.14
CA ARG A 317 -76.16 -34.61 -105.76
C ARG A 317 -75.84 -33.74 -106.99
N ASN A 318 -74.56 -33.58 -107.37
CA ASN A 318 -74.13 -32.60 -108.37
C ASN A 318 -73.60 -33.19 -109.69
N ASP A 319 -73.78 -34.49 -109.95
CA ASP A 319 -73.62 -35.06 -111.30
C ASP A 319 -74.80 -34.69 -112.22
N THR A 320 -74.99 -33.40 -112.51
CA THR A 320 -75.76 -32.95 -113.68
C THR A 320 -75.46 -31.50 -114.09
N ALA A 321 -74.93 -31.36 -115.31
CA ALA A 321 -75.05 -30.20 -116.21
C ALA A 321 -74.79 -28.76 -115.67
N SER A 322 -73.57 -28.28 -115.93
CA SER A 322 -73.29 -27.03 -116.67
C SER A 322 -74.41 -25.95 -116.74
N GLY A 323 -74.22 -24.84 -116.01
CA GLY A 323 -75.12 -23.67 -116.05
C GLY A 323 -74.46 -22.40 -115.55
N ASN A 324 -73.59 -21.79 -116.36
CA ASN A 324 -72.75 -20.65 -115.97
C ASN A 324 -73.53 -19.37 -115.61
N VAL A 325 -72.82 -18.38 -115.05
CA VAL A 325 -73.31 -17.09 -114.53
C VAL A 325 -74.14 -17.20 -113.24
N THR A 326 -75.27 -17.90 -113.22
CA THR A 326 -76.12 -17.98 -112.01
C THR A 326 -75.43 -18.67 -110.82
N VAL A 327 -74.49 -19.58 -111.10
CA VAL A 327 -73.61 -20.19 -110.09
C VAL A 327 -72.65 -19.16 -109.51
N LEU A 328 -72.09 -18.25 -110.31
CA LEU A 328 -71.20 -17.18 -109.83
C LEU A 328 -71.94 -16.13 -109.01
N GLU A 329 -73.18 -15.79 -109.35
CA GLU A 329 -74.01 -14.94 -108.49
C GLU A 329 -74.34 -15.61 -107.15
N LYS A 330 -74.60 -16.93 -107.15
CA LYS A 330 -74.75 -17.72 -105.93
C LYS A 330 -73.44 -17.85 -105.14
N GLU A 331 -72.29 -17.88 -105.80
CA GLU A 331 -70.97 -17.91 -105.17
C GLU A 331 -70.63 -16.55 -104.53
N ILE A 332 -70.86 -15.45 -105.24
CA ILE A 332 -70.70 -14.09 -104.70
C ILE A 332 -71.67 -13.86 -103.52
N LYS A 333 -72.94 -14.29 -103.62
CA LYS A 333 -73.86 -14.25 -102.48
C LYS A 333 -73.43 -15.16 -101.33
N ARG A 334 -72.84 -16.33 -101.59
CA ARG A 334 -72.27 -17.19 -100.54
C ARG A 334 -71.11 -16.51 -99.83
N LEU A 335 -70.14 -15.98 -100.57
CA LEU A 335 -68.97 -15.28 -100.03
C LEU A 335 -69.35 -13.99 -99.28
N LEU A 336 -70.42 -13.30 -99.68
CA LEU A 336 -70.99 -12.19 -98.91
C LEU A 336 -71.67 -12.68 -97.62
N ASN A 337 -72.45 -13.77 -97.67
CA ASN A 337 -73.06 -14.39 -96.49
C ASN A 337 -72.02 -15.07 -95.56
N GLU A 338 -70.83 -15.40 -96.05
CA GLU A 338 -69.68 -15.91 -95.27
C GLU A 338 -68.81 -14.77 -94.73
N ARG A 339 -68.82 -13.60 -95.37
CA ARG A 339 -68.19 -12.38 -94.86
C ARG A 339 -68.87 -11.87 -93.59
N GLU A 340 -70.20 -11.95 -93.48
CA GLU A 340 -70.93 -11.51 -92.27
C GLU A 340 -70.50 -12.23 -90.98
N PRO A 341 -70.47 -13.58 -90.88
CA PRO A 341 -69.99 -14.26 -89.68
C PRO A 341 -68.50 -14.06 -89.42
N LEU A 342 -67.66 -13.92 -90.46
CA LEU A 342 -66.24 -13.58 -90.29
C LEU A 342 -66.04 -12.14 -89.78
N GLN A 343 -66.90 -11.20 -90.18
CA GLN A 343 -66.93 -9.84 -89.66
C GLN A 343 -67.33 -9.84 -88.17
N VAL A 344 -68.35 -10.62 -87.79
CA VAL A 344 -68.77 -10.80 -86.38
C VAL A 344 -67.67 -11.48 -85.55
N GLU A 345 -66.95 -12.46 -86.10
CA GLU A 345 -65.83 -13.12 -85.41
C GLU A 345 -64.62 -12.18 -85.24
N LEU A 346 -64.34 -11.33 -86.24
CA LEU A 346 -63.33 -10.27 -86.17
C LEU A 346 -63.70 -9.21 -85.13
N GLU A 347 -64.97 -8.79 -85.08
CA GLU A 347 -65.48 -7.84 -84.07
C GLU A 347 -65.42 -8.44 -82.66
N ALA A 348 -65.82 -9.70 -82.49
CA ALA A 348 -65.68 -10.43 -81.23
C ALA A 348 -64.21 -10.60 -80.82
N SER A 349 -63.30 -10.81 -81.76
CA SER A 349 -61.86 -10.85 -81.47
C SER A 349 -61.29 -9.48 -81.14
N THR A 350 -61.80 -8.41 -81.76
CA THR A 350 -61.42 -7.03 -81.46
C THR A 350 -61.90 -6.64 -80.05
N SER A 351 -63.10 -7.06 -79.64
CA SER A 351 -63.58 -6.93 -78.25
C SER A 351 -62.63 -7.61 -77.27
N ARG A 352 -62.28 -8.89 -77.51
CA ARG A 352 -61.33 -9.63 -76.66
C ARG A 352 -59.97 -8.94 -76.57
N CYS A 353 -59.49 -8.29 -77.63
CA CYS A 353 -58.27 -7.50 -77.61
C CYS A 353 -58.39 -6.26 -76.70
N TYR A 354 -59.54 -5.55 -76.73
CA TYR A 354 -59.79 -4.44 -75.80
C TYR A 354 -59.91 -4.92 -74.34
N ASP A 355 -60.57 -6.05 -74.09
CA ASP A 355 -60.69 -6.64 -72.74
C ASP A 355 -59.31 -7.01 -72.17
N LEU A 356 -58.45 -7.63 -73.00
CA LEU A 356 -57.06 -7.93 -72.65
C LEU A 356 -56.23 -6.66 -72.44
N GLN A 357 -56.42 -5.64 -73.27
CA GLN A 357 -55.73 -4.35 -73.12
C GLN A 357 -56.12 -3.64 -71.82
N ALA A 358 -57.40 -3.69 -71.43
CA ALA A 358 -57.88 -3.19 -70.14
C ALA A 358 -57.29 -3.98 -68.96
N HIS A 359 -57.17 -5.30 -69.07
CA HIS A 359 -56.54 -6.13 -68.04
C HIS A 359 -55.03 -5.86 -67.91
N VAL A 360 -54.31 -5.65 -69.03
CA VAL A 360 -52.90 -5.23 -69.02
C VAL A 360 -52.74 -3.86 -68.36
N PHE A 361 -53.64 -2.90 -68.64
CA PHE A 361 -53.64 -1.60 -67.98
C PHE A 361 -53.86 -1.70 -66.46
N GLN A 362 -54.76 -2.58 -66.00
CA GLN A 362 -54.95 -2.84 -64.56
C GLN A 362 -53.73 -3.49 -63.91
N LEU A 363 -53.06 -4.44 -64.58
CA LEU A 363 -51.81 -5.04 -64.08
C LEU A 363 -50.69 -4.01 -63.97
N ASN A 364 -50.54 -3.12 -64.96
CA ASN A 364 -49.55 -2.04 -64.93
C ASN A 364 -49.82 -1.10 -63.75
N LYS A 365 -51.07 -0.67 -63.54
CA LYS A 365 -51.46 0.18 -62.41
C LYS A 365 -51.15 -0.46 -61.05
N MET A 366 -51.44 -1.76 -60.87
CA MET A 366 -51.04 -2.45 -59.64
C MET A 366 -49.51 -2.54 -59.51
N SER A 367 -48.77 -2.71 -60.61
CA SER A 367 -47.30 -2.70 -60.57
C SER A 367 -46.72 -1.34 -60.18
N GLU A 368 -47.35 -0.24 -60.61
CA GLU A 368 -46.99 1.13 -60.18
C GLU A 368 -47.26 1.32 -58.67
N GLU A 369 -48.42 0.86 -58.18
CA GLU A 369 -48.77 0.88 -56.75
C GLU A 369 -47.79 0.07 -55.90
N PHE A 370 -47.36 -1.12 -56.36
CA PHE A 370 -46.32 -1.92 -55.70
C PHE A 370 -44.94 -1.23 -55.68
N VAL A 371 -44.58 -0.51 -56.75
CA VAL A 371 -43.32 0.27 -56.81
C VAL A 371 -43.37 1.46 -55.86
N GLU A 372 -44.52 2.10 -55.68
CA GLU A 372 -44.70 3.18 -54.71
C GLU A 372 -44.58 2.68 -53.26
N VAL A 373 -45.28 1.59 -52.91
CA VAL A 373 -45.17 0.95 -51.58
C VAL A 373 -43.74 0.48 -51.29
N LYS A 374 -43.04 -0.05 -52.29
CA LYS A 374 -41.62 -0.39 -52.13
C LYS A 374 -40.77 0.85 -51.81
N ARG A 375 -41.02 1.97 -52.48
CA ARG A 375 -40.28 3.23 -52.27
C ARG A 375 -40.56 3.83 -50.88
N THR A 376 -41.80 3.78 -50.38
CA THR A 376 -42.10 4.24 -49.01
C THR A 376 -41.39 3.37 -47.97
N MET A 377 -41.38 2.05 -48.12
CA MET A 377 -40.63 1.15 -47.24
C MET A 377 -39.11 1.39 -47.29
N GLU A 378 -38.54 1.67 -48.46
CA GLU A 378 -37.11 2.00 -48.59
C GLU A 378 -36.75 3.33 -47.91
N ASN A 379 -37.65 4.32 -47.93
CA ASN A 379 -37.49 5.55 -47.17
C ASN A 379 -37.60 5.33 -45.65
N GLU A 380 -38.60 4.57 -45.19
CA GLU A 380 -38.77 4.20 -43.77
C GLU A 380 -37.54 3.48 -43.21
N ILE A 381 -36.94 2.57 -43.99
CA ILE A 381 -35.68 1.89 -43.62
C ILE A 381 -34.54 2.91 -43.47
N ALA A 382 -34.38 3.85 -44.41
CA ALA A 382 -33.35 4.88 -44.34
C ALA A 382 -33.52 5.84 -43.14
N GLU A 383 -34.77 6.17 -42.78
CA GLU A 383 -35.07 6.97 -41.57
C GLU A 383 -34.72 6.20 -40.29
N ILE A 384 -35.04 4.90 -40.22
CA ILE A 384 -34.68 4.03 -39.09
C ILE A 384 -33.15 3.87 -38.98
N GLU A 385 -32.43 3.69 -40.09
CA GLU A 385 -30.96 3.63 -40.10
C GLU A 385 -30.33 4.96 -39.65
N SER A 386 -30.91 6.10 -40.03
CA SER A 386 -30.50 7.41 -39.56
C SER A 386 -30.66 7.55 -38.03
N LEU A 387 -31.82 7.17 -37.50
CA LEU A 387 -32.11 7.21 -36.06
C LEU A 387 -31.21 6.26 -35.25
N LEU A 388 -30.91 5.06 -35.78
CA LEU A 388 -29.97 4.12 -35.18
C LEU A 388 -28.53 4.65 -35.15
N ASN A 389 -28.13 5.46 -36.14
CA ASN A 389 -26.81 6.10 -36.14
C ASN A 389 -26.74 7.29 -35.16
N ILE A 390 -27.81 8.08 -35.03
CA ILE A 390 -27.90 9.16 -34.02
C ILE A 390 -27.81 8.58 -32.61
N THR A 391 -28.66 7.60 -32.28
CA THR A 391 -28.67 6.97 -30.95
C THR A 391 -27.36 6.24 -30.62
N ARG A 392 -26.65 5.69 -31.62
CA ARG A 392 -25.27 5.18 -31.44
C ARG A 392 -24.29 6.28 -31.05
N GLN A 393 -24.34 7.45 -31.70
CA GLN A 393 -23.47 8.59 -31.36
C GLN A 393 -23.76 9.13 -29.96
N GLU A 394 -25.02 9.20 -29.56
CA GLU A 394 -25.42 9.59 -28.19
C GLU A 394 -24.88 8.60 -27.15
N LEU A 395 -24.97 7.29 -27.42
CA LEU A 395 -24.40 6.24 -26.56
C LEU A 395 -22.86 6.37 -26.44
N GLU A 396 -22.15 6.64 -27.54
CA GLU A 396 -20.70 6.90 -27.50
C GLU A 396 -20.33 8.14 -26.67
N ILE A 397 -21.16 9.19 -26.71
CA ILE A 397 -20.98 10.39 -25.88
C ILE A 397 -21.22 10.07 -24.40
N CYS A 398 -22.23 9.26 -24.08
CA CYS A 398 -22.48 8.81 -22.71
C CYS A 398 -21.34 7.92 -22.17
N ILE A 399 -20.85 6.96 -22.96
CA ILE A 399 -19.69 6.12 -22.60
C ILE A 399 -18.44 6.97 -22.36
N ARG A 400 -18.23 8.04 -23.14
CA ARG A 400 -17.11 8.98 -22.94
C ARG A 400 -17.23 9.74 -21.62
N LYS A 401 -18.39 10.32 -21.34
CA LYS A 401 -18.70 10.99 -20.07
C LYS A 401 -18.54 10.06 -18.86
N GLN A 402 -18.91 8.79 -18.99
CA GLN A 402 -18.73 7.79 -17.94
C GLN A 402 -17.24 7.59 -17.60
N ARG A 403 -16.38 7.39 -18.61
CA ARG A 403 -14.93 7.28 -18.39
C ARG A 403 -14.34 8.56 -17.77
N GLU A 404 -14.81 9.72 -18.19
CA GLU A 404 -14.43 11.01 -17.60
C GLU A 404 -14.87 11.14 -16.13
N THR A 405 -15.96 10.48 -15.69
CA THR A 405 -16.33 10.37 -14.26
C THR A 405 -15.50 9.33 -13.52
N GLU A 406 -15.22 8.17 -14.12
CA GLU A 406 -14.41 7.10 -13.53
C GLU A 406 -12.96 7.57 -13.28
N GLU A 407 -12.35 8.27 -14.23
CA GLU A 407 -11.00 8.86 -14.08
C GLU A 407 -10.96 9.93 -12.97
N ARG A 408 -12.07 10.65 -12.75
CA ARG A 408 -12.20 11.60 -11.62
C ARG A 408 -12.38 10.88 -10.29
N ALA A 409 -13.14 9.78 -10.24
CA ALA A 409 -13.29 8.95 -9.05
C ALA A 409 -11.95 8.35 -8.62
N GLN A 410 -11.21 7.71 -9.55
CA GLN A 410 -9.88 7.14 -9.29
C GLN A 410 -8.87 8.18 -8.77
N LYS A 411 -8.92 9.42 -9.26
CA LYS A 411 -8.10 10.53 -8.75
C LYS A 411 -8.50 10.96 -7.34
N ALA A 412 -9.78 10.91 -6.99
CA ALA A 412 -10.25 11.17 -5.64
C ALA A 412 -9.88 10.04 -4.67
N GLU A 413 -10.02 8.78 -5.08
CA GLU A 413 -9.58 7.59 -4.31
C GLU A 413 -8.08 7.64 -4.02
N ALA A 414 -7.24 7.94 -5.02
CA ALA A 414 -5.80 8.13 -4.83
C ALA A 414 -5.46 9.27 -3.87
N HIS A 415 -6.25 10.35 -3.85
CA HIS A 415 -6.10 11.44 -2.89
C HIS A 415 -6.53 11.01 -1.47
N ILE A 416 -7.58 10.19 -1.32
CA ILE A 416 -8.02 9.66 -0.03
C ILE A 416 -6.95 8.72 0.56
N ALA A 417 -6.41 7.79 -0.23
CA ALA A 417 -5.31 6.92 0.20
C ALA A 417 -4.05 7.72 0.63
N SER A 418 -3.78 8.86 -0.03
CA SER A 418 -2.70 9.78 0.38
C SER A 418 -2.99 10.48 1.73
N LEU A 419 -4.26 10.78 2.02
CA LEU A 419 -4.69 11.32 3.32
C LEU A 419 -4.63 10.27 4.44
N GLU A 420 -5.00 9.01 4.17
CA GLU A 420 -4.85 7.91 5.13
C GLU A 420 -3.39 7.73 5.57
N GLY A 421 -2.44 7.88 4.63
CA GLY A 421 -1.01 7.92 4.94
C GLY A 421 -0.60 9.04 5.91
N ALA A 422 -1.27 10.20 5.84
CA ALA A 422 -1.07 11.30 6.79
C ALA A 422 -1.75 11.04 8.14
N THR A 423 -2.93 10.43 8.17
CA THR A 423 -3.62 10.02 9.41
C THR A 423 -2.80 9.00 10.19
N ASN A 424 -2.20 8.01 9.52
CA ASN A 424 -1.30 7.03 10.16
C ASN A 424 -0.04 7.71 10.75
N LEU A 425 0.48 8.75 10.08
CA LEU A 425 1.59 9.55 10.61
C LEU A 425 1.18 10.33 11.87
N LEU A 426 -0.04 10.87 11.92
CA LEU A 426 -0.59 11.54 13.09
C LEU A 426 -0.78 10.58 14.27
N GLN A 427 -1.36 9.39 14.06
CA GLN A 427 -1.47 8.37 15.11
C GLN A 427 -0.09 7.98 15.66
N THR A 428 0.93 7.83 14.80
CA THR A 428 2.32 7.57 15.23
C THR A 428 2.88 8.72 16.07
N ARG A 429 2.46 9.97 15.82
CA ARG A 429 2.83 11.14 16.63
C ARG A 429 2.11 11.17 17.97
N ASP A 430 0.84 10.78 18.01
CA ASP A 430 0.07 10.71 19.26
C ASP A 430 0.61 9.63 20.19
N GLU A 431 1.02 8.46 19.67
CA GLU A 431 1.76 7.42 20.43
C GLU A 431 3.11 7.92 20.96
N GLU A 432 3.86 8.70 20.16
CA GLU A 432 5.08 9.37 20.62
C GLU A 432 4.81 10.40 21.72
N ILE A 433 3.70 11.14 21.66
CA ILE A 433 3.28 12.10 22.68
C ILE A 433 2.85 11.39 23.96
N GLU A 434 2.03 10.34 23.88
CA GLU A 434 1.61 9.58 25.08
C GLU A 434 2.82 8.96 25.79
N THR A 435 3.72 8.33 25.04
CA THR A 435 4.94 7.74 25.61
C THR A 435 5.98 8.78 26.06
N LEU A 436 5.79 10.07 25.77
CA LEU A 436 6.51 11.19 26.39
C LEU A 436 5.80 11.70 27.65
N MET A 437 4.47 11.81 27.65
CA MET A 437 3.68 12.16 28.84
C MET A 437 3.86 11.14 29.97
N GLN A 438 3.80 9.84 29.65
CA GLN A 438 4.09 8.76 30.61
C GLN A 438 5.53 8.81 31.17
N LYS A 439 6.48 9.46 30.47
CA LYS A 439 7.85 9.70 30.99
C LYS A 439 7.92 10.95 31.85
N MET A 440 7.20 12.02 31.51
CA MET A 440 7.13 13.21 32.37
C MET A 440 6.53 12.87 33.74
N LEU A 441 5.40 12.16 33.77
CA LEU A 441 4.75 11.76 35.04
C LEU A 441 5.71 10.98 35.96
N ARG A 442 6.47 10.02 35.41
CA ARG A 442 7.49 9.29 36.18
C ARG A 442 8.64 10.17 36.66
N LEU A 443 9.01 11.21 35.91
CA LEU A 443 10.03 12.17 36.32
C LEU A 443 9.50 13.15 37.39
N GLU A 444 8.21 13.49 37.36
CA GLU A 444 7.55 14.22 38.44
C GLU A 444 7.47 13.35 39.71
N ASP A 445 7.11 12.06 39.60
CA ASP A 445 7.15 11.11 40.71
C ASP A 445 8.58 10.98 41.30
N ASP A 446 9.60 10.79 40.46
CA ASP A 446 11.02 10.73 40.86
C ASP A 446 11.50 12.02 41.55
N VAL A 447 10.96 13.19 41.18
CA VAL A 447 11.26 14.49 41.82
C VAL A 447 10.51 14.63 43.14
N ASN A 448 9.22 14.32 43.18
CA ASN A 448 8.43 14.32 44.41
C ASN A 448 9.03 13.40 45.48
N GLU A 449 9.52 12.22 45.10
CA GLU A 449 10.19 11.30 46.03
C GLU A 449 11.55 11.85 46.52
N ARG A 450 12.28 12.58 45.68
CA ARG A 450 13.52 13.27 46.07
C ARG A 450 13.26 14.40 47.05
N ASP A 451 12.21 15.20 46.82
CA ASP A 451 11.86 16.32 47.69
C ASP A 451 11.34 15.83 49.05
N GLN A 452 10.59 14.72 49.10
CA GLN A 452 10.23 14.05 50.35
C GLN A 452 11.47 13.53 51.11
N ARG A 453 12.44 12.91 50.42
CA ARG A 453 13.72 12.49 51.02
C ARG A 453 14.54 13.69 51.52
N TYR A 454 14.52 14.81 50.79
CA TYR A 454 15.22 16.04 51.19
C TYR A 454 14.57 16.69 52.42
N ALA A 455 13.24 16.75 52.49
CA ALA A 455 12.51 17.21 53.66
C ALA A 455 12.82 16.33 54.90
N GLY A 456 12.80 15.01 54.76
CA GLY A 456 13.19 14.09 55.84
C GLY A 456 14.63 14.30 56.33
N LEU A 457 15.56 14.59 55.42
CA LEU A 457 16.94 14.97 55.77
C LEU A 457 17.04 16.34 56.44
N GLN A 458 16.18 17.30 56.11
CA GLN A 458 16.08 18.57 56.84
C GLN A 458 15.52 18.38 58.26
N ASP A 459 14.52 17.50 58.44
CA ASP A 459 13.98 17.17 59.76
C ASP A 459 15.02 16.44 60.63
N GLU A 460 15.76 15.48 60.08
CA GLU A 460 16.90 14.85 60.77
C GLU A 460 17.99 15.87 61.11
N PHE A 461 18.34 16.77 60.19
CA PHE A 461 19.31 17.83 60.45
C PHE A 461 18.85 18.80 61.55
N HIS A 462 17.58 19.21 61.54
CA HIS A 462 17.00 20.05 62.59
C HIS A 462 16.94 19.33 63.93
N LYS A 463 16.61 18.04 63.95
CA LYS A 463 16.64 17.21 65.16
C LYS A 463 18.05 17.10 65.73
N VAL A 464 19.05 16.74 64.91
CA VAL A 464 20.46 16.66 65.33
C VAL A 464 20.98 18.04 65.79
N ASN A 465 20.60 19.13 65.14
CA ASN A 465 20.96 20.48 65.59
C ASN A 465 20.27 20.86 66.92
N THR A 466 19.04 20.39 67.16
CA THR A 466 18.33 20.59 68.43
C THR A 466 18.95 19.74 69.54
N GLU A 467 19.34 18.50 69.27
CA GLU A 467 20.10 17.65 70.20
C GLU A 467 21.47 18.26 70.52
N LEU A 468 22.18 18.80 69.52
CA LEU A 468 23.42 19.56 69.69
C LEU A 468 23.21 20.83 70.54
N GLN A 469 22.05 21.49 70.40
CA GLN A 469 21.69 22.68 71.18
C GLN A 469 21.28 22.32 72.63
N GLY A 470 20.63 21.17 72.84
CA GLY A 470 20.36 20.61 74.16
C GLY A 470 21.65 20.14 74.86
N LEU A 471 22.59 19.54 74.16
CA LEU A 471 23.94 19.24 74.66
C LEU A 471 24.70 20.53 75.03
N LYS A 472 24.56 21.60 74.23
CA LYS A 472 25.09 22.94 74.58
C LYS A 472 24.41 23.53 75.82
N GLN A 473 23.15 23.23 76.11
CA GLN A 473 22.46 23.67 77.34
C GLN A 473 22.85 22.82 78.56
N LEU A 474 22.95 21.50 78.44
CA LEU A 474 23.50 20.63 79.49
C LEU A 474 24.96 20.98 79.82
N SER A 475 25.70 21.49 78.83
CA SER A 475 27.05 22.01 78.99
C SER A 475 27.10 23.37 79.70
N GLN A 476 25.98 24.07 79.96
CA GLN A 476 26.03 25.45 80.47
C GLN A 476 26.52 25.57 81.91
N ASP A 477 26.29 24.62 82.81
CA ASP A 477 26.83 24.74 84.18
C ASP A 477 28.37 24.67 84.17
N ASP A 478 28.95 23.62 83.57
CA ASP A 478 30.39 23.46 83.44
C ASP A 478 31.03 24.56 82.57
N THR A 479 30.39 24.99 81.47
CA THR A 479 30.96 26.03 80.59
C THR A 479 30.73 27.45 81.09
N VAL A 480 29.70 27.75 81.88
CA VAL A 480 29.59 29.04 82.59
C VAL A 480 30.61 29.08 83.71
N GLN A 481 30.84 27.98 84.45
CA GLN A 481 31.93 27.93 85.43
C GLN A 481 33.30 28.10 84.74
N ALA A 482 33.53 27.42 83.60
CA ALA A 482 34.75 27.59 82.81
C ALA A 482 34.89 28.99 82.18
N LEU A 483 33.79 29.63 81.74
CA LEU A 483 33.79 31.01 81.23
C LEU A 483 33.96 32.05 82.33
N GLN A 484 33.45 31.81 83.54
CA GLN A 484 33.74 32.64 84.72
C GLN A 484 35.20 32.48 85.13
N MET A 485 35.73 31.26 85.18
CA MET A 485 37.17 31.05 85.39
C MET A 485 38.02 31.66 84.27
N ALA A 486 37.61 31.56 83.01
CA ALA A 486 38.33 32.18 81.88
C ALA A 486 38.26 33.71 81.92
N ARG A 487 37.12 34.30 82.30
CA ARG A 487 36.97 35.76 82.48
C ARG A 487 37.71 36.27 83.70
N GLN A 488 37.69 35.57 84.83
CA GLN A 488 38.52 35.90 85.99
C GLN A 488 40.00 35.77 85.63
N LYS A 489 40.41 34.69 84.96
CA LYS A 489 41.79 34.47 84.53
C LYS A 489 42.24 35.55 83.54
N ALA A 490 41.40 35.90 82.56
CA ALA A 490 41.65 37.02 81.64
C ALA A 490 41.79 38.34 82.40
N ALA A 491 40.85 38.70 83.27
CA ALA A 491 40.93 39.93 84.08
C ALA A 491 42.16 39.94 85.01
N THR A 492 42.58 38.81 85.58
CA THR A 492 43.84 38.72 86.34
C THR A 492 45.08 38.81 85.48
N TYR A 493 45.04 38.34 84.22
CA TYR A 493 46.13 38.54 83.26
C TYR A 493 46.21 39.99 82.81
N GLU A 494 45.07 40.62 82.52
CA GLU A 494 44.93 42.01 82.10
C GLU A 494 45.41 42.96 83.21
N ALA A 495 45.01 42.69 84.46
CA ALA A 495 45.56 43.35 85.64
C ALA A 495 47.05 43.06 85.87
N LEU A 496 47.55 41.86 85.53
CA LEU A 496 48.99 41.54 85.59
C LEU A 496 49.80 42.27 84.51
N THR A 497 49.26 42.43 83.30
CA THR A 497 49.89 43.28 82.26
C THR A 497 49.90 44.73 82.70
N LEU A 498 48.79 45.27 83.21
CA LEU A 498 48.76 46.65 83.72
C LEU A 498 49.72 46.85 84.90
N LEU A 499 49.79 45.92 85.86
CA LEU A 499 50.78 45.96 86.95
C LEU A 499 52.22 45.81 86.45
N ASN A 500 52.46 45.06 85.37
CA ASN A 500 53.80 44.89 84.81
C ASN A 500 54.22 46.07 83.92
N GLU A 501 53.28 46.73 83.24
CA GLU A 501 53.45 47.98 82.51
C GLU A 501 53.67 49.16 83.47
N GLU A 502 52.88 49.24 84.54
CA GLU A 502 53.08 50.20 85.63
C GLU A 502 54.42 49.95 86.35
N LYS A 503 54.77 48.68 86.62
CA LYS A 503 56.11 48.31 87.11
C LYS A 503 57.21 48.74 86.14
N GLN A 504 57.07 48.49 84.84
CA GLN A 504 58.06 48.91 83.84
C GLN A 504 58.17 50.44 83.74
N ALA A 505 57.06 51.16 83.84
CA ALA A 505 57.04 52.62 83.90
C ALA A 505 57.70 53.15 85.19
N LEU A 506 57.53 52.46 86.33
CA LEU A 506 58.19 52.79 87.59
C LEU A 506 59.69 52.41 87.58
N GLU A 507 60.07 51.30 86.95
CA GLU A 507 61.47 50.91 86.73
C GLU A 507 62.17 51.89 85.78
N GLU A 508 61.51 52.36 84.73
CA GLU A 508 62.02 53.40 83.83
C GLU A 508 62.06 54.78 84.50
N GLN A 509 61.05 55.16 85.29
CA GLN A 509 61.12 56.37 86.12
C GLN A 509 62.24 56.29 87.15
N LEU A 510 62.49 55.11 87.75
CA LEU A 510 63.61 54.88 88.65
C LEU A 510 64.95 54.96 87.90
N ARG A 511 65.03 54.42 86.68
CA ARG A 511 66.21 54.53 85.79
C ARG A 511 66.51 55.99 85.47
N LEU A 512 65.50 56.75 85.03
CA LEU A 512 65.59 58.19 84.74
C LEU A 512 65.89 59.02 86.01
N ALA A 513 65.38 58.62 87.17
CA ALA A 513 65.69 59.26 88.45
C ALA A 513 67.12 58.94 88.92
N GLN A 514 67.63 57.74 88.65
CA GLN A 514 69.04 57.36 88.87
C GLN A 514 69.96 58.11 87.91
N GLU A 515 69.63 58.21 86.62
CA GLU A 515 70.37 59.03 85.65
C GLU A 515 70.37 60.51 86.05
N ARG A 516 69.24 61.06 86.51
CA ARG A 516 69.16 62.43 87.06
C ARG A 516 69.93 62.60 88.38
N LEU A 517 69.99 61.57 89.23
CA LEU A 517 70.80 61.60 90.45
C LEU A 517 72.29 61.49 90.13
N GLU A 518 72.71 60.70 89.14
CA GLU A 518 74.12 60.59 88.76
C GLU A 518 74.57 61.84 87.99
N ALA A 519 73.77 62.35 87.06
CA ALA A 519 73.99 63.67 86.46
C ALA A 519 73.97 64.78 87.53
N GLY A 520 73.11 64.68 88.54
CA GLY A 520 73.10 65.57 89.71
C GLY A 520 74.33 65.44 90.60
N ARG A 521 74.94 64.25 90.72
CA ARG A 521 76.23 64.04 91.41
C ARG A 521 77.40 64.57 90.60
N VAL A 522 77.39 64.40 89.27
CA VAL A 522 78.39 64.98 88.37
C VAL A 522 78.30 66.51 88.45
N ALA A 523 77.12 67.09 88.26
CA ALA A 523 76.89 68.52 88.42
C ALA A 523 77.20 69.03 89.84
N LEU A 524 76.98 68.22 90.89
CA LEU A 524 77.40 68.56 92.26
C LEU A 524 78.92 68.44 92.47
N HIS A 525 79.62 67.56 91.74
CA HIS A 525 81.07 67.47 91.77
C HIS A 525 81.70 68.62 90.98
N GLU A 526 81.18 68.93 89.81
CA GLU A 526 81.53 70.12 89.02
C GLU A 526 81.23 71.40 89.82
N ALA A 527 80.06 71.50 90.47
CA ALA A 527 79.73 72.62 91.35
C ALA A 527 80.57 72.63 92.64
N LYS A 528 81.11 71.50 93.11
CA LYS A 528 82.10 71.47 94.21
C LYS A 528 83.47 71.94 93.73
N ASP A 529 83.93 71.51 92.57
CA ASP A 529 85.18 71.96 91.97
C ASP A 529 85.13 73.46 91.63
N VAL A 530 83.98 73.92 91.11
CA VAL A 530 83.67 75.35 90.92
C VAL A 530 83.59 76.06 92.26
N ASN A 531 82.93 75.52 93.30
CA ASN A 531 82.93 76.14 94.63
C ASN A 531 84.30 76.12 95.32
N VAL A 532 85.20 75.18 95.01
CA VAL A 532 86.58 75.18 95.51
C VAL A 532 87.40 76.27 94.82
N ARG A 533 87.19 76.48 93.51
CA ARG A 533 87.76 77.64 92.78
C ARG A 533 87.18 78.95 93.30
N LEU A 534 85.85 79.04 93.45
CA LEU A 534 85.15 80.20 94.00
C LEU A 534 85.49 80.44 95.47
N LEU A 535 85.84 79.43 96.28
CA LEU A 535 86.35 79.61 97.64
C LEU A 535 87.79 80.13 97.62
N ALA A 536 88.65 79.67 96.73
CA ALA A 536 89.99 80.26 96.56
C ALA A 536 89.91 81.71 96.04
N GLU A 537 89.00 81.99 95.11
CA GLU A 537 88.67 83.34 94.63
C GLU A 537 88.01 84.19 95.73
N LEU A 538 87.16 83.61 96.60
CA LEU A 538 86.54 84.30 97.73
C LEU A 538 87.49 84.49 98.91
N GLU A 539 88.52 83.67 99.09
CA GLU A 539 89.61 83.94 100.04
C GLU A 539 90.52 85.06 99.51
N ALA A 540 90.86 85.05 98.22
CA ALA A 540 91.55 86.17 97.57
C ALA A 540 90.71 87.47 97.60
N HIS A 541 89.39 87.35 97.40
CA HIS A 541 88.44 88.45 97.53
C HIS A 541 88.14 88.82 98.98
N ALA A 542 88.31 87.93 99.97
CA ALA A 542 88.21 88.28 101.38
C ALA A 542 89.44 89.06 101.85
N LEU A 543 90.64 88.67 101.40
CA LEU A 543 91.87 89.43 101.63
C LEU A 543 91.75 90.85 101.05
N THR A 544 91.35 90.98 99.78
CA THR A 544 91.11 92.31 99.18
C THR A 544 89.86 93.02 99.74
N ASN A 545 88.83 92.31 100.23
CA ASN A 545 87.71 92.96 100.94
C ASN A 545 88.09 93.45 102.33
N ASP A 546 89.01 92.83 103.05
CA ASP A 546 89.46 93.32 104.36
C ASP A 546 90.51 94.44 104.24
N GLU A 547 91.15 94.58 103.06
CA GLU A 547 91.80 95.82 102.62
C GLU A 547 90.75 96.89 102.30
N LEU A 548 89.82 96.62 101.37
CA LEU A 548 88.75 97.54 100.99
C LEU A 548 87.80 97.90 102.13
N ARG A 549 87.69 97.11 103.21
CA ARG A 549 86.91 97.44 104.43
C ARG A 549 87.66 98.34 105.39
N LYS A 550 89.00 98.34 105.39
CA LYS A 550 89.75 99.39 106.08
C LYS A 550 89.49 100.73 105.40
N GLU A 551 89.54 100.76 104.07
CA GLU A 551 89.21 101.95 103.26
C GLU A 551 87.72 102.35 103.37
N ASN A 552 86.80 101.38 103.26
CA ASN A 552 85.37 101.66 103.35
C ASN A 552 84.93 102.04 104.77
N LYS A 553 85.62 101.61 105.83
CA LYS A 553 85.33 102.16 107.17
C LYS A 553 85.61 103.66 107.21
N THR A 554 86.77 104.09 106.70
CA THR A 554 87.10 105.53 106.57
C THR A 554 86.16 106.31 105.64
N LEU A 555 85.53 105.67 104.64
CA LEU A 555 84.52 106.30 103.77
C LEU A 555 83.10 106.29 104.37
N LEU A 556 82.72 105.26 105.11
CA LEU A 556 81.37 105.15 105.70
C LEU A 556 81.21 106.06 106.93
N GLU A 557 82.31 106.37 107.63
CA GLU A 557 82.36 107.46 108.61
C GLU A 557 82.07 108.83 107.93
N GLN A 558 82.49 109.03 106.66
CA GLN A 558 82.23 110.28 105.90
C GLN A 558 80.83 110.34 105.25
N GLN A 559 80.31 109.22 104.73
CA GLN A 559 79.02 109.22 104.03
C GLN A 559 77.81 109.30 104.97
N LYS A 560 77.92 108.88 106.23
CA LYS A 560 76.81 108.99 107.19
C LYS A 560 76.46 110.44 107.57
N GLU A 561 77.34 111.41 107.31
CA GLU A 561 77.04 112.83 107.44
C GLU A 561 76.31 113.43 106.22
N ASN A 562 76.19 112.72 105.08
CA ASN A 562 75.47 113.19 103.88
C ASN A 562 74.01 112.68 103.80
N ILE A 563 73.31 112.83 104.93
CA ILE A 563 72.07 113.64 105.01
C ILE A 563 71.23 113.70 103.71
N THR A 564 70.29 112.76 103.62
CA THR A 564 68.85 113.03 103.38
C THR A 564 68.48 113.98 102.22
N LEU A 565 68.43 113.45 100.98
CA LEU A 565 67.61 114.00 99.88
C LEU A 565 67.08 112.87 98.99
N GLN A 566 65.96 113.14 98.27
CA GLN A 566 65.30 112.27 97.29
C GLN A 566 64.77 110.95 97.87
N GLU A 567 63.51 110.80 98.27
CA GLU A 567 62.25 111.16 97.61
C GLU A 567 62.06 110.55 96.20
N GLN A 568 61.01 109.73 96.09
CA GLN A 568 60.11 109.53 94.95
C GLN A 568 60.66 109.67 93.51
N ARG A 569 60.55 108.60 92.70
CA ARG A 569 59.78 108.65 91.43
C ARG A 569 59.66 107.34 90.62
N LYS A 570 58.55 107.31 89.85
CA LYS A 570 58.34 106.72 88.51
C LYS A 570 58.03 105.23 88.34
N GLU A 571 56.76 104.98 88.02
CA GLU A 571 56.33 104.10 86.93
C GLU A 571 56.93 104.56 85.57
N ASN A 572 57.01 103.69 84.55
CA ASN A 572 56.06 103.60 83.40
C ASN A 572 56.60 102.77 82.20
N THR A 573 55.71 102.36 81.26
CA THR A 573 55.96 101.98 79.82
C THR A 573 56.83 100.72 79.52
N THR A 574 56.78 99.94 78.41
CA THR A 574 56.08 99.84 77.06
C THR A 574 56.54 98.50 76.37
N LEU A 575 55.99 97.88 75.30
CA LEU A 575 54.71 97.81 74.51
C LEU A 575 54.78 96.57 73.53
N GLN A 576 53.95 96.49 72.46
CA GLN A 576 54.09 95.64 71.21
C GLN A 576 53.93 94.08 71.34
N GLU A 577 53.43 93.27 70.37
CA GLU A 577 52.65 93.50 69.11
C GLU A 577 52.01 92.21 68.48
N GLN A 578 50.83 92.32 67.83
CA GLN A 578 50.38 91.75 66.50
C GLN A 578 50.47 90.23 66.11
N ILE A 579 49.69 89.60 65.18
CA ILE A 579 48.43 89.91 64.40
C ILE A 579 47.84 88.63 63.68
N ASN A 580 46.56 88.67 63.21
CA ASN A 580 45.86 87.78 62.22
C ASN A 580 45.64 86.28 62.60
N ASN A 581 44.68 85.47 62.10
CA ASN A 581 43.51 85.57 61.17
C ASN A 581 42.58 84.31 61.40
N SER A 582 41.39 84.04 60.83
CA SER A 582 40.36 84.74 60.00
C SER A 582 39.02 83.92 60.06
N HIS A 583 38.11 84.00 59.07
CA HIS A 583 36.77 83.36 59.03
C HIS A 583 36.34 83.06 57.57
N ASP A 584 35.48 82.04 57.29
CA ASP A 584 34.57 81.94 56.10
C ASP A 584 33.66 80.66 56.11
N PRO A 585 32.62 80.48 55.23
CA PRO A 585 31.28 80.07 55.72
C PRO A 585 30.49 79.07 54.80
N GLU A 586 29.14 79.19 54.83
CA GLU A 586 28.16 79.01 53.72
C GLU A 586 27.15 77.83 53.68
N LYS A 587 26.12 77.96 52.82
CA LYS A 587 24.74 77.44 53.03
C LYS A 587 23.86 77.34 51.74
N PRO A 588 22.97 76.31 51.57
CA PRO A 588 21.89 76.25 50.56
C PRO A 588 20.45 76.65 51.01
N VAL A 589 19.42 76.46 50.15
CA VAL A 589 18.07 77.10 50.21
C VAL A 589 16.91 76.22 49.60
N ALA A 590 15.64 76.55 49.94
CA ALA A 590 14.34 76.26 49.25
C ALA A 590 13.61 74.89 49.43
N GLU A 591 12.25 74.73 49.38
CA GLU A 591 11.06 75.64 49.47
C GLU A 591 9.69 74.86 49.63
N VAL A 592 8.56 75.55 50.01
CA VAL A 592 7.11 75.16 49.81
C VAL A 592 6.54 73.96 50.66
N ALA A 593 5.24 73.69 50.95
CA ALA A 593 3.90 74.36 51.21
C ALA A 593 2.84 73.21 51.55
N THR A 594 1.53 73.25 51.90
CA THR A 594 0.42 74.07 52.54
C THR A 594 -0.85 73.11 52.70
N GLN A 595 -2.11 73.33 53.17
CA GLN A 595 -2.98 74.39 53.77
C GLN A 595 -4.35 73.83 54.33
N THR A 596 -5.03 74.52 55.30
CA THR A 596 -6.52 74.68 55.57
C THR A 596 -7.52 73.51 55.93
N ILE A 597 -8.67 73.67 56.67
CA ILE A 597 -9.13 74.54 57.82
C ILE A 597 -10.56 74.21 58.45
N GLU A 598 -10.92 74.88 59.60
CA GLU A 598 -12.15 74.99 60.51
C GLU A 598 -13.64 74.76 60.01
N GLU A 599 -14.79 74.71 60.76
CA GLU A 599 -15.36 74.59 62.16
C GLU A 599 -16.91 74.20 62.06
N LEU A 600 -17.84 73.86 63.01
CA LEU A 600 -18.20 74.02 64.47
C LEU A 600 -19.09 75.27 64.84
N ILE A 601 -20.06 75.34 65.82
CA ILE A 601 -20.83 74.41 66.73
C ILE A 601 -22.07 75.11 67.46
N SER A 602 -23.03 74.36 68.06
CA SER A 602 -24.10 74.76 69.08
C SER A 602 -25.37 75.52 68.60
N ILE A 603 -26.67 75.19 68.89
CA ILE A 603 -27.45 74.88 70.14
C ILE A 603 -27.69 76.15 71.01
N LYS A 604 -28.88 76.55 71.56
CA LYS A 604 -30.13 75.86 72.03
C LYS A 604 -31.44 76.46 71.36
N THR A 605 -32.69 76.63 71.85
CA THR A 605 -33.41 76.69 73.19
C THR A 605 -34.96 76.41 73.02
N HIS A 606 -35.84 76.54 74.05
CA HIS A 606 -37.30 76.19 74.01
C HIS A 606 -38.29 77.36 74.17
N ALA A 607 -39.25 77.48 73.23
CA ALA A 607 -40.58 78.11 73.41
C ALA A 607 -41.68 77.44 72.54
N GLN A 608 -41.36 76.32 71.91
CA GLN A 608 -41.95 75.84 70.65
C GLN A 608 -43.00 74.71 70.84
N THR A 609 -42.86 73.95 71.94
CA THR A 609 -43.49 72.63 72.18
C THR A 609 -45.01 72.60 72.34
N ALA A 610 -45.70 73.73 72.26
CA ALA A 610 -47.17 73.79 72.22
C ALA A 610 -47.70 73.86 70.78
N SER A 611 -47.01 74.58 69.89
CA SER A 611 -47.38 74.68 68.47
C SER A 611 -47.06 73.40 67.70
N ASP A 612 -46.07 72.63 68.15
CA ASP A 612 -45.65 71.41 67.48
C ASP A 612 -46.68 70.27 67.64
N LEU A 613 -47.43 70.25 68.75
CA LEU A 613 -48.30 69.11 69.09
C LEU A 613 -49.55 69.05 68.21
N GLU A 614 -50.15 70.22 67.92
CA GLU A 614 -51.33 70.35 67.03
C GLU A 614 -50.97 70.05 65.56
N LYS A 615 -49.72 70.37 65.18
CA LYS A 615 -49.11 70.01 63.90
C LYS A 615 -48.89 68.50 63.78
N VAL A 616 -48.39 67.84 64.83
CA VAL A 616 -48.22 66.38 64.86
C VAL A 616 -49.56 65.64 64.73
N THR A 617 -50.66 66.14 65.30
CA THR A 617 -51.99 65.51 65.09
C THR A 617 -52.48 65.59 63.64
N SER A 618 -52.24 66.70 62.94
CA SER A 618 -52.64 66.84 61.53
C SER A 618 -51.71 66.06 60.59
N GLU A 619 -50.42 65.95 60.92
CA GLU A 619 -49.48 65.04 60.24
C GLU A 619 -49.88 63.56 60.41
N LEU A 620 -50.36 63.16 61.59
CA LEU A 620 -50.85 61.79 61.83
C LEU A 620 -52.11 61.42 61.04
N GLU A 621 -53.01 62.37 60.76
CA GLU A 621 -54.18 62.11 59.91
C GLU A 621 -53.79 62.05 58.41
N SER A 622 -52.80 62.83 57.96
CA SER A 622 -52.21 62.69 56.62
C SER A 622 -51.61 61.29 56.43
N ILE A 623 -50.73 60.87 57.34
CA ILE A 623 -50.06 59.56 57.33
C ILE A 623 -51.09 58.41 57.33
N ARG A 624 -52.26 58.59 57.94
CA ARG A 624 -53.34 57.59 57.92
C ARG A 624 -54.00 57.47 56.55
N SER A 625 -54.30 58.60 55.90
CA SER A 625 -54.85 58.61 54.53
C SER A 625 -53.85 58.01 53.54
N GLU A 626 -52.57 58.37 53.66
CA GLU A 626 -51.47 57.82 52.87
C GLU A 626 -51.33 56.29 53.06
N PHE A 627 -51.53 55.79 54.29
CA PHE A 627 -51.53 54.35 54.57
C PHE A 627 -52.71 53.61 53.94
N GLU A 628 -53.91 54.20 53.95
CA GLU A 628 -55.10 53.61 53.33
C GLU A 628 -54.98 53.58 51.79
N GLU A 629 -54.43 54.63 51.16
CA GLU A 629 -54.08 54.63 49.73
C GLU A 629 -52.99 53.59 49.38
N LEU A 630 -51.93 53.50 50.20
CA LEU A 630 -50.89 52.46 50.07
C LEU A 630 -51.46 51.04 50.19
N GLN A 631 -52.42 50.82 51.09
CA GLN A 631 -53.04 49.51 51.26
C GLN A 631 -53.98 49.14 50.11
N GLN A 632 -54.69 50.11 49.52
CA GLN A 632 -55.44 49.87 48.28
C GLN A 632 -54.48 49.55 47.12
N SER A 633 -53.43 50.34 46.94
CA SER A 633 -52.41 50.12 45.90
C SER A 633 -51.73 48.74 46.04
N HIS A 634 -51.49 48.28 47.27
CA HIS A 634 -50.96 46.94 47.55
C HIS A 634 -51.89 45.82 47.07
N ASN A 635 -53.20 45.95 47.31
CA ASN A 635 -54.19 44.96 46.85
C ASN A 635 -54.29 44.92 45.32
N GLU A 636 -54.33 46.09 44.66
CA GLU A 636 -54.35 46.20 43.19
C GLU A 636 -53.07 45.62 42.55
N LEU A 637 -51.91 45.80 43.21
CA LEU A 637 -50.65 45.17 42.81
C LEU A 637 -50.69 43.65 43.00
N GLN A 638 -51.29 43.15 44.08
CA GLN A 638 -51.41 41.72 44.35
C GLN A 638 -52.32 41.01 43.33
N ASP A 639 -53.47 41.60 43.00
CA ASP A 639 -54.34 41.09 41.92
C ASP A 639 -53.62 41.14 40.55
N THR A 640 -52.82 42.18 40.31
CA THR A 640 -51.99 42.27 39.09
C THR A 640 -50.95 41.14 39.03
N ILE A 641 -50.29 40.81 40.15
CA ILE A 641 -49.33 39.70 40.25
C ILE A 641 -50.02 38.35 40.02
N GLN A 642 -51.20 38.12 40.59
CA GLN A 642 -51.98 36.90 40.38
C GLN A 642 -52.33 36.69 38.90
N ASN A 643 -52.82 37.74 38.22
CA ASN A 643 -53.12 37.69 36.79
C ASN A 643 -51.86 37.44 35.92
N GLN A 644 -50.71 37.96 36.32
CA GLN A 644 -49.42 37.69 35.65
C GLN A 644 -48.97 36.23 35.82
N GLN A 645 -49.19 35.62 37.00
CA GLN A 645 -48.90 34.21 37.23
C GLN A 645 -49.82 33.30 36.40
N GLU A 646 -51.13 33.55 36.39
CA GLU A 646 -52.08 32.73 35.61
C GLU A 646 -51.86 32.83 34.09
N THR A 647 -51.42 33.99 33.59
CA THR A 647 -51.05 34.14 32.17
C THR A 647 -49.69 33.50 31.85
N GLN A 648 -48.73 33.51 32.78
CA GLN A 648 -47.47 32.77 32.66
C GLN A 648 -47.72 31.25 32.59
N ASP A 649 -48.53 30.69 33.49
CA ASP A 649 -48.87 29.26 33.50
C ASP A 649 -49.56 28.82 32.19
N GLN A 650 -50.48 29.64 31.67
CA GLN A 650 -51.13 29.38 30.38
C GLN A 650 -50.13 29.40 29.21
N MET A 651 -49.17 30.33 29.21
CA MET A 651 -48.08 30.34 28.23
C MET A 651 -47.16 29.12 28.37
N GLU A 652 -46.82 28.69 29.58
CA GLU A 652 -45.97 27.51 29.80
C GLU A 652 -46.65 26.21 29.32
N VAL A 653 -47.95 26.06 29.56
CA VAL A 653 -48.75 24.94 29.03
C VAL A 653 -48.84 25.00 27.49
N GLY A 654 -49.01 26.18 26.90
CA GLY A 654 -48.96 26.39 25.45
C GLY A 654 -47.61 26.03 24.84
N TYR A 655 -46.52 26.43 25.49
CA TYR A 655 -45.15 26.12 25.12
C TYR A 655 -44.87 24.62 25.20
N LYS A 656 -45.20 23.96 26.33
CA LYS A 656 -45.04 22.50 26.50
C LYS A 656 -45.77 21.71 25.41
N LYS A 657 -47.01 22.10 25.06
CA LYS A 657 -47.78 21.46 23.97
C LYS A 657 -47.11 21.66 22.61
N THR A 658 -46.60 22.85 22.34
CA THR A 658 -45.91 23.18 21.07
C THR A 658 -44.59 22.41 20.95
N VAL A 659 -43.74 22.42 21.98
CA VAL A 659 -42.49 21.65 22.03
C VAL A 659 -42.76 20.16 21.84
N SER A 660 -43.79 19.61 22.48
CA SER A 660 -44.15 18.19 22.31
C SER A 660 -44.58 17.85 20.89
N ARG A 661 -45.30 18.76 20.21
CA ARG A 661 -45.71 18.58 18.82
C ARG A 661 -44.54 18.64 17.84
N GLU A 662 -43.63 19.61 18.02
CA GLU A 662 -42.45 19.72 17.16
C GLU A 662 -41.44 18.60 17.42
N ARG A 663 -41.32 18.13 18.67
CA ARG A 663 -40.55 16.93 19.02
C ARG A 663 -41.06 15.69 18.30
N TYR A 664 -42.36 15.41 18.35
CA TYR A 664 -42.95 14.25 17.66
C TYR A 664 -42.77 14.32 16.14
N LYS A 665 -42.90 15.51 15.53
CA LYS A 665 -42.55 15.72 14.11
C LYS A 665 -41.08 15.41 13.85
N SER A 666 -40.18 15.93 14.69
CA SER A 666 -38.74 15.73 14.53
C SER A 666 -38.37 14.25 14.65
N GLU A 667 -38.93 13.52 15.62
CA GLU A 667 -38.75 12.08 15.81
C GLU A 667 -39.32 11.27 14.63
N SER A 668 -40.45 11.72 14.05
CA SER A 668 -41.02 11.15 12.82
C SER A 668 -40.12 11.38 11.59
N PHE A 669 -39.58 12.59 11.41
CA PHE A 669 -38.65 12.89 10.32
C PHE A 669 -37.31 12.17 10.51
N GLN A 670 -36.81 12.06 11.74
CA GLN A 670 -35.61 11.28 12.08
C GLN A 670 -35.80 9.80 11.67
N SER A 671 -36.96 9.22 12.00
CA SER A 671 -37.30 7.84 11.65
C SER A 671 -37.39 7.64 10.13
N GLN A 672 -37.99 8.58 9.41
CA GLN A 672 -38.08 8.53 7.94
C GLN A 672 -36.71 8.72 7.26
N LEU A 673 -35.83 9.55 7.81
CA LEU A 673 -34.44 9.69 7.34
C LEU A 673 -33.65 8.40 7.54
N VAL A 674 -33.80 7.71 8.68
CA VAL A 674 -33.13 6.41 8.92
C VAL A 674 -33.61 5.34 7.94
N LEU A 675 -34.91 5.28 7.62
CA LEU A 675 -35.43 4.37 6.59
C LEU A 675 -34.81 4.66 5.22
N LEU A 676 -34.79 5.93 4.80
CA LEU A 676 -34.17 6.33 3.53
C LEU A 676 -32.65 6.12 3.51
N GLN A 677 -31.96 6.23 4.66
CA GLN A 677 -30.54 5.90 4.77
C GLN A 677 -30.29 4.39 4.60
N ASN A 678 -31.14 3.54 5.19
CA ASN A 678 -31.06 2.08 5.03
C ASN A 678 -31.36 1.66 3.58
N GLU A 679 -32.40 2.22 2.95
CA GLU A 679 -32.73 1.96 1.55
C GLU A 679 -31.60 2.39 0.59
N ASN A 680 -30.98 3.55 0.82
CA ASN A 680 -29.80 3.98 0.06
C ASN A 680 -28.58 3.09 0.32
N GLY A 681 -28.41 2.57 1.54
CA GLY A 681 -27.38 1.58 1.87
C GLY A 681 -27.56 0.29 1.08
N GLU A 682 -28.75 -0.31 1.13
CA GLU A 682 -29.10 -1.50 0.34
C GLU A 682 -28.92 -1.28 -1.18
N LEU A 683 -29.30 -0.10 -1.69
CA LEU A 683 -29.11 0.23 -3.11
C LEU A 683 -27.63 0.37 -3.47
N SER A 684 -26.81 0.97 -2.60
CA SER A 684 -25.35 1.07 -2.76
C SER A 684 -24.69 -0.32 -2.79
N GLU A 685 -25.07 -1.20 -1.87
CA GLU A 685 -24.58 -2.59 -1.85
C GLU A 685 -24.97 -3.37 -3.11
N LYS A 686 -26.23 -3.22 -3.59
CA LYS A 686 -26.70 -3.83 -4.84
C LYS A 686 -25.94 -3.30 -6.06
N VAL A 687 -25.65 -2.00 -6.11
CA VAL A 687 -24.87 -1.37 -7.17
C VAL A 687 -23.41 -1.86 -7.16
N GLU A 688 -22.76 -1.93 -6.00
CA GLU A 688 -21.39 -2.44 -5.89
C GLU A 688 -21.29 -3.95 -6.19
N ALA A 689 -22.33 -4.74 -5.86
CA ALA A 689 -22.43 -6.14 -6.29
C ALA A 689 -22.50 -6.25 -7.83
N LEU A 690 -23.34 -5.42 -8.48
CA LEU A 690 -23.44 -5.37 -9.95
C LEU A 690 -22.11 -4.92 -10.60
N TYR A 691 -21.39 -3.94 -10.04
CA TYR A 691 -20.06 -3.55 -10.53
C TYR A 691 -18.97 -4.63 -10.32
N LYS A 692 -19.10 -5.47 -9.29
CA LYS A 692 -18.24 -6.64 -9.12
C LYS A 692 -18.54 -7.72 -10.16
N ASP A 693 -19.81 -7.99 -10.46
CA ASP A 693 -20.20 -9.01 -11.44
C ASP A 693 -19.95 -8.58 -12.88
N LEU A 694 -20.20 -7.31 -13.22
CA LEU A 694 -19.82 -6.73 -14.51
C LEU A 694 -18.32 -6.85 -14.79
N ARG A 695 -17.47 -6.63 -13.77
CA ARG A 695 -16.01 -6.84 -13.89
C ARG A 695 -15.65 -8.31 -14.15
N LYS A 696 -16.34 -9.29 -13.55
CA LYS A 696 -16.11 -10.72 -13.81
C LYS A 696 -16.47 -11.09 -15.25
N GLU A 697 -17.64 -10.67 -15.73
CA GLU A 697 -18.08 -10.92 -17.11
C GLU A 697 -17.16 -10.24 -18.13
N GLN A 698 -16.69 -9.02 -17.85
CA GLN A 698 -15.72 -8.36 -18.72
C GLN A 698 -14.38 -9.12 -18.75
N GLN A 699 -13.86 -9.56 -17.59
CA GLN A 699 -12.65 -10.40 -17.53
C GLN A 699 -12.81 -11.75 -18.27
N LEU A 700 -13.98 -12.39 -18.17
CA LEU A 700 -14.28 -13.63 -18.92
C LEU A 700 -14.35 -13.38 -20.43
N ASN A 701 -14.92 -12.26 -20.86
CA ASN A 701 -15.03 -11.90 -22.28
C ASN A 701 -13.67 -11.49 -22.88
N ASP A 702 -12.84 -10.77 -22.11
CA ASP A 702 -11.46 -10.43 -22.49
C ASP A 702 -10.60 -11.70 -22.59
N ALA A 703 -10.71 -12.63 -21.63
CA ALA A 703 -10.03 -13.92 -21.67
C ALA A 703 -10.46 -14.79 -22.87
N HIS A 704 -11.76 -14.91 -23.13
CA HIS A 704 -12.27 -15.62 -24.31
C HIS A 704 -11.87 -14.93 -25.63
N THR A 705 -11.73 -13.60 -25.65
CA THR A 705 -11.21 -12.85 -26.79
C THR A 705 -9.72 -13.12 -27.02
N LEU A 706 -8.94 -13.26 -25.94
CA LEU A 706 -7.52 -13.65 -25.98
C LEU A 706 -7.36 -15.10 -26.50
N GLU A 707 -8.13 -16.06 -25.98
CA GLU A 707 -8.17 -17.44 -26.48
C GLU A 707 -8.54 -17.48 -27.97
N MET A 708 -9.57 -16.73 -28.37
CA MET A 708 -10.02 -16.64 -29.76
C MET A 708 -8.95 -16.00 -30.68
N MET A 709 -8.17 -15.04 -30.17
CA MET A 709 -7.05 -14.45 -30.89
C MET A 709 -5.89 -15.44 -31.02
N GLU A 710 -5.55 -16.19 -29.97
CA GLU A 710 -4.50 -17.21 -30.04
C GLU A 710 -4.90 -18.37 -30.97
N LEU A 711 -6.15 -18.84 -30.90
CA LEU A 711 -6.70 -19.83 -31.82
C LEU A 711 -6.64 -19.35 -33.27
N LYS A 712 -7.01 -18.08 -33.54
CA LYS A 712 -6.83 -17.47 -34.86
C LYS A 712 -5.35 -17.44 -35.26
N GLN A 713 -4.43 -17.03 -34.39
CA GLN A 713 -3.00 -16.96 -34.69
C GLN A 713 -2.39 -18.35 -34.98
N ARG A 714 -2.78 -19.39 -34.22
CA ARG A 714 -2.35 -20.77 -34.43
C ARG A 714 -2.92 -21.34 -35.74
N VAL A 715 -4.21 -21.17 -36.00
CA VAL A 715 -4.90 -21.71 -37.20
C VAL A 715 -4.55 -20.94 -38.49
N LEU A 716 -4.23 -19.64 -38.38
CA LEU A 716 -3.77 -18.80 -39.50
C LEU A 716 -2.24 -18.79 -39.65
N SER A 717 -1.50 -19.58 -38.86
CA SER A 717 -0.06 -19.74 -39.07
C SER A 717 0.21 -20.29 -40.47
N ARG A 718 1.10 -19.63 -41.21
CA ARG A 718 1.34 -19.89 -42.63
C ARG A 718 1.86 -21.31 -42.85
N GLU A 719 2.59 -21.81 -41.87
CA GLU A 719 3.19 -23.12 -41.78
C GLU A 719 2.12 -24.22 -41.62
N ALA A 720 1.12 -24.00 -40.76
CA ALA A 720 0.00 -24.93 -40.60
C ALA A 720 -0.91 -24.94 -41.84
N ILE A 721 -1.21 -23.78 -42.43
CA ILE A 721 -1.95 -23.70 -43.69
C ILE A 721 -1.19 -24.42 -44.82
N GLN A 722 0.13 -24.22 -44.92
CA GLN A 722 0.94 -24.85 -45.96
C GLN A 722 1.08 -26.38 -45.74
N LEU A 723 1.12 -26.86 -44.49
CA LEU A 723 1.07 -28.28 -44.18
C LEU A 723 -0.29 -28.89 -44.56
N LEU A 724 -1.39 -28.23 -44.20
CA LEU A 724 -2.75 -28.67 -44.53
C LEU A 724 -2.97 -28.74 -46.05
N ARG A 725 -2.52 -27.74 -46.83
CA ARG A 725 -2.56 -27.81 -48.30
C ARG A 725 -1.76 -28.99 -48.84
N LYS A 726 -0.50 -29.18 -48.39
CA LYS A 726 0.30 -30.35 -48.80
C LYS A 726 -0.39 -31.70 -48.50
N THR A 727 -1.08 -31.83 -47.37
CA THR A 727 -1.85 -33.04 -47.06
C THR A 727 -3.12 -33.18 -47.91
N GLN A 728 -3.77 -32.08 -48.28
CA GLN A 728 -4.91 -32.08 -49.21
C GLN A 728 -4.45 -32.47 -50.63
N ASP A 729 -3.36 -31.88 -51.12
CA ASP A 729 -2.80 -32.16 -52.44
C ASP A 729 -2.39 -33.64 -52.57
N SER A 730 -1.75 -34.19 -51.53
CA SER A 730 -1.37 -35.61 -51.45
C SER A 730 -2.58 -36.55 -51.36
N LEU A 731 -3.66 -36.14 -50.67
CA LEU A 731 -4.91 -36.90 -50.62
C LEU A 731 -5.64 -36.87 -51.97
N GLU A 732 -5.74 -35.71 -52.62
CA GLU A 732 -6.36 -35.57 -53.94
C GLU A 732 -5.61 -36.40 -54.99
N GLN A 733 -4.27 -36.36 -54.99
CA GLN A 733 -3.45 -37.22 -55.85
C GLN A 733 -3.75 -38.72 -55.61
N THR A 734 -3.86 -39.14 -54.34
CA THR A 734 -4.15 -40.54 -53.99
C THR A 734 -5.55 -40.97 -54.45
N VAL A 735 -6.56 -40.12 -54.27
CA VAL A 735 -7.94 -40.38 -54.72
C VAL A 735 -8.01 -40.44 -56.25
N ASN A 736 -7.29 -39.56 -56.97
CA ASN A 736 -7.23 -39.59 -58.43
C ASN A 736 -6.58 -40.87 -58.96
N SER A 737 -5.47 -41.34 -58.39
CA SER A 737 -4.86 -42.62 -58.80
C SER A 737 -5.74 -43.84 -58.50
N LEU A 738 -6.55 -43.80 -57.44
CA LEU A 738 -7.57 -44.84 -57.19
C LEU A 738 -8.72 -44.77 -58.20
N LEU A 739 -9.16 -43.57 -58.58
CA LEU A 739 -10.18 -43.37 -59.62
C LEU A 739 -9.70 -43.89 -60.98
N GLU A 740 -8.47 -43.59 -61.38
CA GLU A 740 -7.84 -44.08 -62.61
C GLU A 740 -7.80 -45.61 -62.66
N ALA A 741 -7.40 -46.26 -61.55
CA ALA A 741 -7.35 -47.72 -61.43
C ALA A 741 -8.74 -48.36 -61.46
N GLU A 742 -9.73 -47.79 -60.77
CA GLU A 742 -11.09 -48.30 -60.76
C GLU A 742 -11.74 -48.16 -62.15
N ASN A 743 -11.60 -47.00 -62.80
CA ASN A 743 -12.08 -46.74 -64.16
C ASN A 743 -11.47 -47.71 -65.20
N ALA A 744 -10.16 -48.00 -65.10
CA ALA A 744 -9.53 -49.00 -65.97
C ALA A 744 -10.16 -50.40 -65.81
N SER A 745 -10.58 -50.76 -64.59
CA SER A 745 -11.21 -52.04 -64.28
C SER A 745 -12.69 -52.14 -64.67
N GLU A 746 -13.40 -51.02 -64.89
CA GLU A 746 -14.84 -50.99 -65.22
C GLU A 746 -15.19 -51.84 -66.45
N SER A 747 -14.28 -51.88 -67.43
CA SER A 747 -14.35 -52.71 -68.63
C SER A 747 -14.56 -54.21 -68.33
N THR A 748 -14.00 -54.71 -67.21
CA THR A 748 -14.07 -56.11 -66.78
C THR A 748 -15.45 -56.46 -66.17
N PHE A 749 -16.18 -55.46 -65.68
CA PHE A 749 -17.50 -55.63 -65.06
C PHE A 749 -18.66 -55.23 -65.99
N THR A 750 -18.36 -54.91 -67.25
CA THR A 750 -19.31 -54.37 -68.24
C THR A 750 -19.81 -55.43 -69.23
N CYS A 751 -21.13 -55.55 -69.36
CA CYS A 751 -21.78 -56.39 -70.36
C CYS A 751 -21.70 -55.77 -71.75
N LEU A 752 -20.89 -56.36 -72.63
CA LEU A 752 -20.61 -55.87 -73.99
C LEU A 752 -21.83 -55.87 -74.95
N GLN A 753 -22.99 -56.38 -74.53
CA GLN A 753 -24.26 -56.27 -75.29
C GLN A 753 -25.11 -55.05 -74.90
N CYS A 754 -24.93 -54.47 -73.71
CA CYS A 754 -25.65 -53.25 -73.29
C CYS A 754 -24.74 -52.10 -72.88
N MET A 755 -23.42 -52.31 -72.79
CA MET A 755 -22.44 -51.33 -72.33
C MET A 755 -22.79 -50.75 -70.95
N GLN A 756 -23.25 -51.63 -70.06
CA GLN A 756 -23.59 -51.35 -68.65
C GLN A 756 -23.02 -52.46 -67.77
N LEU A 757 -22.88 -52.20 -66.47
CA LEU A 757 -22.41 -53.19 -65.49
C LEU A 757 -23.30 -54.44 -65.43
N PHE A 758 -22.70 -55.59 -65.07
CA PHE A 758 -23.39 -56.88 -65.06
C PHE A 758 -24.53 -57.02 -64.03
N THR A 759 -25.77 -56.80 -64.50
CA THR A 759 -26.98 -57.18 -63.77
C THR A 759 -27.34 -58.64 -64.07
N GLN A 760 -27.23 -59.52 -63.06
CA GLN A 760 -27.43 -60.97 -63.19
C GLN A 760 -26.60 -61.58 -64.35
N PRO A 761 -25.26 -61.63 -64.24
CA PRO A 761 -24.40 -62.21 -65.27
C PRO A 761 -24.67 -63.71 -65.48
N MET A 762 -24.89 -64.09 -66.73
CA MET A 762 -25.07 -65.46 -67.22
C MET A 762 -23.94 -65.77 -68.19
N THR A 763 -23.16 -66.81 -67.91
CA THR A 763 -22.01 -67.24 -68.72
C THR A 763 -22.41 -68.38 -69.66
N LEU A 764 -21.88 -68.36 -70.89
CA LEU A 764 -22.14 -69.36 -71.92
C LEU A 764 -21.03 -70.41 -71.98
N ALA A 765 -21.41 -71.69 -71.93
CA ALA A 765 -20.50 -72.79 -72.25
C ALA A 765 -20.62 -73.17 -73.74
N PRO A 766 -19.53 -73.55 -74.42
CA PRO A 766 -18.16 -73.70 -73.90
C PRO A 766 -17.27 -72.44 -74.07
N CYS A 767 -17.82 -71.29 -74.47
CA CYS A 767 -17.00 -70.12 -74.88
C CYS A 767 -16.60 -69.14 -73.76
N GLY A 768 -17.19 -69.23 -72.57
CA GLY A 768 -16.86 -68.39 -71.40
C GLY A 768 -17.37 -66.95 -71.45
N HIS A 769 -17.94 -66.51 -72.57
CA HIS A 769 -18.52 -65.16 -72.70
C HIS A 769 -19.76 -64.99 -71.81
N THR A 770 -19.90 -63.80 -71.23
CA THR A 770 -20.89 -63.50 -70.20
C THR A 770 -21.75 -62.30 -70.57
N TYR A 771 -23.05 -62.37 -70.27
CA TYR A 771 -24.05 -61.36 -70.58
C TYR A 771 -24.99 -61.15 -69.38
N CYS A 772 -25.58 -59.98 -69.21
CA CYS A 772 -26.73 -59.83 -68.29
C CYS A 772 -27.88 -60.76 -68.72
N ALA A 773 -28.63 -61.34 -67.79
CA ALA A 773 -29.78 -62.20 -68.09
C ALA A 773 -30.78 -61.54 -69.07
N ALA A 774 -31.10 -60.26 -68.87
CA ALA A 774 -31.98 -59.46 -69.74
C ALA A 774 -31.34 -59.02 -71.08
N CYS A 775 -30.05 -59.30 -71.30
CA CYS A 775 -29.41 -59.22 -72.61
C CYS A 775 -29.42 -60.59 -73.31
N LEU A 776 -29.36 -61.68 -72.55
CA LEU A 776 -29.35 -63.04 -73.10
C LEU A 776 -30.71 -63.44 -73.67
N THR A 777 -31.81 -63.06 -73.00
CA THR A 777 -33.19 -63.21 -73.53
C THR A 777 -33.44 -62.42 -74.83
N LYS A 778 -32.59 -61.46 -75.18
CA LYS A 778 -32.61 -60.74 -76.47
C LYS A 778 -31.72 -61.40 -77.54
N CYS A 779 -31.04 -62.49 -77.20
CA CYS A 779 -30.17 -63.26 -78.09
C CYS A 779 -30.69 -64.67 -78.39
N GLY A 780 -31.70 -65.15 -77.66
CA GLY A 780 -32.40 -66.43 -77.88
C GLY A 780 -33.18 -66.84 -76.62
N SER A 781 -33.69 -68.08 -76.59
CA SER A 781 -34.42 -68.61 -75.43
C SER A 781 -33.46 -69.25 -74.43
N VAL A 782 -33.54 -68.85 -73.16
CA VAL A 782 -32.71 -69.43 -72.08
C VAL A 782 -33.08 -70.90 -71.83
N GLU A 783 -34.34 -71.28 -72.06
CA GLU A 783 -34.83 -72.66 -71.99
C GLU A 783 -34.27 -73.58 -73.09
N VAL A 784 -33.69 -73.00 -74.16
CA VAL A 784 -33.10 -73.74 -75.29
C VAL A 784 -31.73 -73.13 -75.59
N PRO A 785 -30.67 -73.50 -74.83
CA PRO A 785 -29.33 -72.92 -74.95
C PRO A 785 -28.81 -72.85 -76.40
N SER A 786 -28.99 -73.91 -77.19
CA SER A 786 -28.58 -73.99 -78.60
C SER A 786 -29.19 -72.89 -79.50
N SER A 787 -30.28 -72.24 -79.08
CA SER A 787 -30.87 -71.11 -79.79
C SER A 787 -30.09 -69.79 -79.63
N ILE A 788 -29.18 -69.72 -78.67
CA ILE A 788 -28.38 -68.53 -78.35
C ILE A 788 -27.01 -68.62 -79.03
N ALA A 789 -26.83 -67.84 -80.09
CA ALA A 789 -25.53 -67.66 -80.74
C ALA A 789 -24.71 -66.59 -79.99
N CYS A 790 -23.54 -66.96 -79.47
CA CYS A 790 -22.65 -66.01 -78.82
C CYS A 790 -22.09 -64.99 -79.84
N LYS A 791 -22.36 -63.70 -79.59
CA LYS A 791 -21.92 -62.58 -80.46
C LYS A 791 -20.48 -62.12 -80.20
N MET A 792 -19.85 -62.58 -79.11
CA MET A 792 -18.46 -62.26 -78.78
C MET A 792 -17.46 -63.30 -79.33
N CYS A 793 -17.93 -64.48 -79.77
CA CYS A 793 -17.07 -65.43 -80.47
C CYS A 793 -16.68 -64.89 -81.86
N GLU A 794 -15.40 -65.00 -82.22
CA GLU A 794 -14.91 -64.65 -83.55
C GLU A 794 -15.69 -65.41 -84.64
N SER A 795 -15.94 -64.74 -85.78
CA SER A 795 -16.92 -65.16 -86.79
C SER A 795 -16.74 -66.57 -87.37
N GLY A 796 -15.54 -67.16 -87.26
CA GLY A 796 -15.24 -68.52 -87.72
C GLY A 796 -15.43 -69.62 -86.66
N ILE A 797 -15.63 -69.30 -85.37
CA ILE A 797 -15.71 -70.27 -84.27
C ILE A 797 -17.04 -70.12 -83.51
N LYS A 798 -18.15 -70.12 -84.25
CA LYS A 798 -19.51 -70.17 -83.70
C LYS A 798 -19.83 -71.56 -83.19
N ARG A 799 -19.34 -71.89 -81.99
CA ARG A 799 -19.83 -73.03 -81.22
C ARG A 799 -21.26 -72.75 -80.77
N GLU A 800 -22.13 -73.75 -80.86
CA GLU A 800 -23.46 -73.68 -80.26
C GLU A 800 -23.32 -73.56 -78.73
N THR A 801 -24.24 -72.84 -78.08
CA THR A 801 -24.23 -72.74 -76.63
C THR A 801 -24.76 -74.05 -76.05
N GLU A 802 -23.87 -74.84 -75.44
CA GLU A 802 -24.19 -76.15 -74.83
C GLU A 802 -25.01 -75.97 -73.55
N CYS A 803 -24.62 -75.03 -72.69
CA CYS A 803 -25.38 -74.66 -71.50
C CYS A 803 -25.11 -73.20 -71.09
N ILE A 804 -25.97 -72.71 -70.19
CA ILE A 804 -25.94 -71.35 -69.64
C ILE A 804 -25.94 -71.49 -68.12
N PHE A 805 -25.06 -70.76 -67.42
CA PHE A 805 -25.03 -70.79 -65.95
C PHE A 805 -24.93 -69.39 -65.34
N PRO A 806 -25.60 -69.14 -64.19
CA PRO A 806 -25.48 -67.88 -63.46
C PRO A 806 -24.09 -67.75 -62.83
N ASN A 807 -23.42 -66.62 -63.09
CA ASN A 807 -22.06 -66.36 -62.62
C ASN A 807 -22.10 -65.53 -61.32
N TYR A 808 -22.46 -66.19 -60.22
CA TYR A 808 -22.57 -65.54 -58.90
C TYR A 808 -21.27 -64.87 -58.43
N ALA A 809 -20.11 -65.39 -58.82
CA ALA A 809 -18.81 -64.78 -58.50
C ALA A 809 -18.63 -63.42 -59.20
N LEU A 810 -18.94 -63.33 -60.50
CA LEU A 810 -18.91 -62.05 -61.21
C LEU A 810 -20.00 -61.09 -60.74
N ALA A 811 -21.16 -61.60 -60.29
CA ALA A 811 -22.22 -60.78 -59.70
C ALA A 811 -21.75 -60.10 -58.39
N ASP A 812 -21.13 -60.85 -57.48
CA ASP A 812 -20.54 -60.33 -56.24
C ASP A 812 -19.39 -59.34 -56.53
N LEU A 813 -18.47 -59.67 -57.43
CA LEU A 813 -17.38 -58.76 -57.82
C LEU A 813 -17.91 -57.46 -58.45
N THR A 814 -18.96 -57.52 -59.27
CA THR A 814 -19.63 -56.33 -59.82
C THR A 814 -20.33 -55.50 -58.73
N ALA A 815 -20.97 -56.14 -57.75
CA ALA A 815 -21.55 -55.44 -56.60
C ALA A 815 -20.48 -54.72 -55.76
N ARG A 816 -19.33 -55.36 -55.53
CA ARG A 816 -18.16 -54.76 -54.84
C ARG A 816 -17.50 -53.66 -55.65
N PHE A 817 -17.51 -53.74 -56.98
CA PHE A 817 -17.10 -52.64 -57.87
C PHE A 817 -18.02 -51.42 -57.72
N ILE A 818 -19.35 -51.62 -57.80
CA ILE A 818 -20.33 -50.53 -57.60
C ILE A 818 -20.16 -49.86 -56.23
N PHE A 819 -19.95 -50.63 -55.16
CA PHE A 819 -19.72 -50.08 -53.82
C PHE A 819 -18.40 -49.27 -53.72
N ARG A 820 -17.32 -49.72 -54.37
CA ARG A 820 -16.06 -48.96 -54.45
C ARG A 820 -16.23 -47.68 -55.26
N GLN A 821 -16.89 -47.73 -56.42
CA GLN A 821 -17.16 -46.57 -57.28
C GLN A 821 -17.97 -45.50 -56.52
N GLN A 822 -18.99 -45.90 -55.75
CA GLN A 822 -19.75 -45.00 -54.86
C GLN A 822 -18.87 -44.41 -53.73
N SER A 823 -18.02 -45.23 -53.10
CA SER A 823 -17.12 -44.78 -52.04
C SER A 823 -16.07 -43.78 -52.55
N LEU A 824 -15.52 -44.01 -53.75
CA LEU A 824 -14.58 -43.10 -54.41
C LEU A 824 -15.27 -41.79 -54.81
N ALA A 825 -16.50 -41.82 -55.31
CA ALA A 825 -17.26 -40.60 -55.62
C ALA A 825 -17.46 -39.70 -54.39
N LEU A 826 -17.76 -40.29 -53.21
CA LEU A 826 -17.86 -39.57 -51.94
C LEU A 826 -16.51 -38.97 -51.50
N LEU A 827 -15.41 -39.72 -51.62
CA LEU A 827 -14.07 -39.23 -51.33
C LEU A 827 -13.64 -38.09 -52.28
N THR A 828 -13.95 -38.18 -53.56
CA THR A 828 -13.72 -37.11 -54.54
C THR A 828 -14.52 -35.86 -54.18
N THR A 829 -15.80 -36.00 -53.81
CA THR A 829 -16.63 -34.89 -53.34
C THR A 829 -16.03 -34.22 -52.09
N MET A 830 -15.55 -35.02 -51.13
CA MET A 830 -14.87 -34.51 -49.93
C MET A 830 -13.60 -33.71 -50.29
N CYS A 831 -12.78 -34.20 -51.21
CA CYS A 831 -11.58 -33.48 -51.66
C CYS A 831 -11.92 -32.13 -52.33
N VAL A 832 -12.95 -32.10 -53.18
CA VAL A 832 -13.46 -30.86 -53.80
C VAL A 832 -13.98 -29.88 -52.73
N CYS A 833 -14.73 -30.36 -51.73
CA CYS A 833 -15.21 -29.53 -50.63
C CYS A 833 -14.07 -28.95 -49.77
N LEU A 834 -13.04 -29.75 -49.46
CA LEU A 834 -11.84 -29.29 -48.73
C LEU A 834 -11.11 -28.20 -49.53
N ARG A 835 -10.83 -28.45 -50.81
CA ARG A 835 -10.18 -27.47 -51.70
C ARG A 835 -10.93 -26.14 -51.75
N ASN A 836 -12.26 -26.17 -51.91
CA ASN A 836 -13.08 -24.97 -51.97
C ASN A 836 -13.08 -24.18 -50.64
N ASN A 837 -12.94 -24.86 -49.50
CA ASN A 837 -12.81 -24.22 -48.19
C ASN A 837 -11.44 -23.55 -47.97
N PHE A 838 -10.38 -24.02 -48.64
CA PHE A 838 -9.06 -23.38 -48.58
C PHE A 838 -8.92 -22.23 -49.59
N THR A 839 -9.50 -22.33 -50.79
CA THR A 839 -9.46 -21.24 -51.78
C THR A 839 -10.29 -20.02 -51.35
N GLN A 840 -11.44 -20.23 -50.69
CA GLN A 840 -12.22 -19.14 -50.08
C GLN A 840 -11.51 -18.42 -48.91
N ARG A 841 -10.32 -18.89 -48.50
CA ARG A 841 -9.54 -18.32 -47.39
C ARG A 841 -8.22 -17.68 -47.83
N ASP A 842 -7.92 -17.57 -49.13
CA ASP A 842 -6.75 -16.83 -49.62
C ASP A 842 -7.03 -15.31 -49.61
N PRO A 843 -6.33 -14.49 -48.79
CA PRO A 843 -6.63 -13.06 -48.67
C PRO A 843 -6.33 -12.24 -49.92
N ASN A 844 -5.65 -12.84 -50.91
CA ASN A 844 -5.13 -12.16 -52.10
C ASN A 844 -6.02 -12.32 -53.34
N SER A 845 -7.12 -13.07 -53.28
CA SER A 845 -8.09 -13.16 -54.40
C SER A 845 -9.13 -12.05 -54.35
N SER A 846 -8.68 -10.79 -54.25
CA SER A 846 -9.52 -9.60 -54.48
C SER A 846 -9.87 -9.52 -55.97
N SER A 847 -10.87 -10.30 -56.39
CA SER A 847 -11.34 -10.32 -57.77
C SER A 847 -11.92 -8.96 -58.15
N THR A 848 -11.16 -8.18 -58.93
CA THR A 848 -11.64 -6.96 -59.57
C THR A 848 -12.58 -7.32 -60.73
N GLY A 849 -13.76 -7.84 -60.37
CA GLY A 849 -14.84 -8.12 -61.30
C GLY A 849 -15.48 -6.82 -61.78
N ASN A 850 -14.89 -6.19 -62.80
CA ASN A 850 -15.51 -5.08 -63.50
C ASN A 850 -16.81 -5.56 -64.18
N LEU A 851 -17.94 -5.32 -63.54
CA LEU A 851 -19.25 -5.38 -64.19
C LEU A 851 -19.39 -4.14 -65.08
N THR A 852 -19.07 -4.31 -66.36
CA THR A 852 -19.27 -3.30 -67.41
C THR A 852 -20.76 -3.02 -67.57
N THR A 853 -21.14 -1.75 -67.49
CA THR A 853 -22.47 -1.26 -67.85
C THR A 853 -22.65 -1.26 -69.37
N GLU A 854 -23.54 -2.11 -69.89
CA GLU A 854 -24.11 -1.96 -71.24
C GLU A 854 -25.60 -2.35 -71.22
N ALA A 855 -26.41 -1.49 -71.87
CA ALA A 855 -27.84 -1.65 -72.24
C ALA A 855 -28.81 -2.13 -71.14
#